data_AF-A0A066U6Y3-F1
#
_entry.id   AF-A0A066U6Y3-F1
#
_cell.length_a   1.000
_cell.length_b   1.000
_cell.length_c   1.000
_cell.angle_alpha   90.00
_cell.angle_beta   90.00
_cell.angle_gamma   90.00
#
_symmetry.space_group_name_H-M   'P 1'
#
loop_
_entity.id
_entity.type
_entity.pdbx_description
1 polymer ?
#
loop_
_entity_poly.entity_id
_entity_poly.type
_entity_poly.pdbx_seq_one_letter_code
_entity_poly.pdbx_strand_id
1 'polypeptide(L)'
;MSNTDLLSDVGSDTAGSNGTAPAPKRAVGGLTGKTVAELRSLAGELGVGETTGMRKGDLIAAIRERQGKSRKPRAAAETLPLEGVGEPAKAAPKAEAPAAPAETKPEPKAEAPASAPSEAPPQAERPQQDRQDGQQGQDGQPEEGGRSRRRRGSNRAAGAPDGQQGGERQQNGDRQQGDRQQGGERQQGQSGERQQGDRNRDQRQGSRGDNRGESRGDNRQDGNRQRNNQQDGNRGQDSNRDNRAQQQDDDEEGGRRGRRFRDRRRRGSGGGRAEGGSPDTEIREDDVLLPVAGILDVLDNYAFVRTSGYLAGPNDVYVSLSLVRKYGLRRGDAITGVVRQPRDGEQQRQKFNPLVRVDSINGLEPDEAKRRPDFTKLTPLYPNERLRLETESHKLTTRVIDLIMPVGKGQRALIVSPPKAGKTTIMQDIANAISTNNPECHLMVVLVDERPEEVTDMQRSVKGEVIASTFDRPPSDHTSVAELSIERAKRLVEMGHDVVVLLDSITRLGRAYNLAAPASGRILSGGVDSTALYPPKRFLGAARNIENGGSLTIFATAMVETGSTMDTVIFEEFKGTGNAELKLDRKIAERRVFPAVDVNPSGTRKDELLLSPDELAVTVKLSRVLHALDSQQAIDLLISRLRKTKTNVEFLMQVSKTALGGGEDD
;
A
#
# COMPACT_ATOMS: atom_id res chain seq x y z
N MET A 1 -23.27 -33.67 -3.90
CA MET A 1 -24.25 -34.53 -4.59
C MET A 1 -25.53 -34.44 -3.76
N SER A 2 -26.62 -33.92 -4.36
CA SER A 2 -27.71 -34.71 -4.95
C SER A 2 -28.65 -35.31 -3.88
N ASN A 3 -29.96 -35.05 -3.86
CA ASN A 3 -30.74 -34.09 -4.67
C ASN A 3 -32.07 -33.73 -3.94
N THR A 4 -32.70 -32.67 -4.43
CA THR A 4 -34.13 -32.43 -4.73
C THR A 4 -35.14 -33.62 -4.65
N ASP A 5 -36.48 -33.44 -4.59
CA ASP A 5 -37.34 -32.33 -5.05
C ASP A 5 -38.83 -32.38 -4.56
N LEU A 6 -39.58 -31.26 -4.68
CA LEU A 6 -41.05 -31.13 -4.99
C LEU A 6 -42.12 -31.77 -4.02
N LEU A 7 -43.44 -31.48 -4.01
CA LEU A 7 -44.33 -30.44 -4.62
C LEU A 7 -45.71 -30.35 -3.90
N SER A 8 -46.26 -29.13 -3.69
CA SER A 8 -47.71 -28.75 -3.76
C SER A 8 -48.76 -29.47 -2.86
N ASP A 9 -50.06 -29.14 -2.75
CA ASP A 9 -50.93 -28.04 -3.23
C ASP A 9 -52.17 -27.87 -2.29
N VAL A 10 -52.99 -26.79 -2.45
CA VAL A 10 -54.36 -26.49 -1.91
C VAL A 10 -54.62 -26.67 -0.39
N GLY A 11 -55.61 -26.09 0.31
CA GLY A 11 -56.84 -25.30 0.06
C GLY A 11 -57.79 -25.56 1.27
N SER A 12 -58.76 -24.75 1.71
CA SER A 12 -59.46 -23.55 1.20
C SER A 12 -60.13 -22.73 2.36
N ASP A 13 -60.84 -21.63 2.02
CA ASP A 13 -61.95 -20.99 2.77
C ASP A 13 -61.70 -20.23 4.11
N THR A 14 -62.45 -19.16 4.48
CA THR A 14 -63.56 -18.41 3.81
C THR A 14 -63.67 -16.92 4.24
N ALA A 15 -64.28 -16.10 3.36
CA ALA A 15 -65.09 -14.88 3.61
C ALA A 15 -64.52 -13.61 4.29
N GLY A 16 -64.82 -12.42 3.73
CA GLY A 16 -64.46 -11.14 4.38
C GLY A 16 -64.64 -9.79 3.64
N SER A 17 -65.84 -9.44 3.16
CA SER A 17 -66.29 -8.07 2.79
C SER A 17 -65.69 -7.38 1.52
N ASN A 18 -66.28 -6.23 1.15
CA ASN A 18 -66.09 -5.51 -0.12
C ASN A 18 -65.38 -4.16 0.03
N GLY A 19 -64.61 -3.76 -1.00
CA GLY A 19 -64.56 -2.36 -1.45
C GLY A 19 -63.19 -1.68 -1.52
N THR A 20 -62.60 -1.61 -2.72
CA THR A 20 -62.01 -0.41 -3.38
C THR A 20 -61.41 -0.82 -4.74
N ALA A 21 -61.42 0.06 -5.73
CA ALA A 21 -60.97 -0.25 -7.10
C ALA A 21 -59.43 -0.48 -7.19
N PRO A 22 -58.94 -1.37 -8.07
CA PRO A 22 -57.52 -1.62 -8.24
C PRO A 22 -56.80 -0.42 -8.89
N ALA A 23 -55.69 0.00 -8.28
CA ALA A 23 -54.85 1.08 -8.80
C ALA A 23 -54.25 0.74 -10.19
N PRO A 24 -54.04 1.74 -11.07
CA PRO A 24 -53.58 1.49 -12.43
C PRO A 24 -52.17 0.91 -12.47
N LYS A 25 -51.99 -0.19 -13.21
CA LYS A 25 -50.69 -0.83 -13.44
C LYS A 25 -49.71 0.18 -14.05
N ARG A 26 -48.55 0.39 -13.40
CA ARG A 26 -47.45 1.19 -13.97
C ARG A 26 -47.00 0.57 -15.30
N ALA A 27 -47.33 1.23 -16.41
CA ALA A 27 -46.96 0.76 -17.74
C ALA A 27 -45.43 0.82 -17.93
N VAL A 28 -44.79 -0.35 -18.03
CA VAL A 28 -43.37 -0.47 -18.37
C VAL A 28 -43.19 -0.22 -19.86
N GLY A 29 -43.19 1.06 -20.23
CA GLY A 29 -43.10 1.51 -21.62
C GLY A 29 -43.08 3.04 -21.69
N GLY A 30 -41.88 3.60 -21.87
CA GLY A 30 -41.73 5.04 -22.12
C GLY A 30 -42.30 5.47 -23.48
N LEU A 31 -42.14 6.74 -23.84
CA LEU A 31 -42.66 7.33 -25.09
C LEU A 31 -42.28 6.56 -26.37
N THR A 32 -41.19 5.79 -26.35
CA THR A 32 -40.78 4.87 -27.42
C THR A 32 -41.76 3.72 -27.68
N GLY A 33 -42.49 3.25 -26.66
CA GLY A 33 -43.46 2.16 -26.78
C GLY A 33 -44.80 2.60 -27.41
N LYS A 34 -45.21 3.85 -27.20
CA LYS A 34 -46.52 4.37 -27.64
C LYS A 34 -46.73 4.35 -29.16
N THR A 35 -47.98 4.22 -29.61
CA THR A 35 -48.31 4.33 -31.05
C THR A 35 -48.21 5.78 -31.55
N VAL A 36 -48.16 5.98 -32.87
CA VAL A 36 -48.13 7.33 -33.47
C VAL A 36 -49.40 8.13 -33.16
N ALA A 37 -50.56 7.46 -33.05
CA ALA A 37 -51.82 8.08 -32.65
C ALA A 37 -51.78 8.56 -31.19
N GLU A 38 -51.36 7.71 -30.25
CA GLU A 38 -51.19 8.07 -28.83
C GLU A 38 -50.19 9.22 -28.64
N LEU A 39 -49.10 9.23 -29.42
CA LEU A 39 -48.11 10.31 -29.38
C LEU A 39 -48.67 11.62 -29.91
N ARG A 40 -49.51 11.60 -30.97
CA ARG A 40 -50.21 12.82 -31.43
C ARG A 40 -51.23 13.33 -30.42
N SER A 41 -51.98 12.45 -29.75
CA SER A 41 -52.89 12.83 -28.66
C SER A 41 -52.12 13.51 -27.52
N LEU A 42 -51.06 12.87 -27.02
CA LEU A 42 -50.24 13.37 -25.93
C LEU A 42 -49.52 14.69 -26.29
N ALA A 43 -49.13 14.87 -27.56
CA ALA A 43 -48.56 16.11 -28.05
C ALA A 43 -49.60 17.25 -28.08
N GLY A 44 -50.84 16.95 -28.48
CA GLY A 44 -51.97 17.89 -28.44
C GLY A 44 -52.32 18.31 -27.00
N GLU A 45 -52.42 17.35 -26.07
CA GLU A 45 -52.61 17.61 -24.63
C GLU A 45 -51.53 18.53 -24.03
N LEU A 46 -50.29 18.42 -24.52
CA LEU A 46 -49.16 19.28 -24.11
C LEU A 46 -49.07 20.61 -24.87
N GLY A 47 -50.01 20.87 -25.80
CA GLY A 47 -50.05 22.10 -26.63
C GLY A 47 -48.92 22.21 -27.64
N VAL A 48 -48.35 21.10 -28.09
CA VAL A 48 -47.44 21.07 -29.25
C VAL A 48 -48.25 21.44 -30.50
N GLY A 49 -47.71 22.30 -31.36
CA GLY A 49 -48.34 22.71 -32.62
C GLY A 49 -48.44 21.58 -33.65
N GLU A 50 -48.88 21.92 -34.86
CA GLU A 50 -49.27 20.97 -35.94
C GLU A 50 -48.44 19.68 -36.00
N THR A 51 -49.01 18.59 -35.47
CA THR A 51 -48.38 17.26 -35.44
C THR A 51 -48.68 16.42 -36.69
N THR A 52 -49.47 16.98 -37.61
CA THR A 52 -49.97 16.42 -38.87
C THR A 52 -48.89 16.35 -39.94
N GLY A 53 -47.93 15.44 -39.74
CA GLY A 53 -46.84 15.16 -40.68
C GLY A 53 -45.59 14.60 -39.98
N MET A 54 -45.41 14.93 -38.71
CA MET A 54 -44.31 14.45 -37.86
C MET A 54 -44.27 12.92 -37.79
N ARG A 55 -43.06 12.36 -37.86
CA ARG A 55 -42.77 10.93 -37.68
C ARG A 55 -42.69 10.59 -36.19
N LYS A 56 -42.65 9.29 -35.86
CA LYS A 56 -42.64 8.82 -34.46
C LYS A 56 -41.47 9.41 -33.64
N GLY A 57 -40.29 9.56 -34.23
CA GLY A 57 -39.12 10.16 -33.56
C GLY A 57 -39.36 11.64 -33.21
N ASP A 58 -39.78 12.43 -34.18
CA ASP A 58 -40.01 13.87 -34.06
C ASP A 58 -41.10 14.18 -33.02
N LEU A 59 -42.18 13.39 -32.98
CA LEU A 59 -43.21 13.46 -31.95
C LEU A 59 -42.64 13.19 -30.55
N ILE A 60 -41.83 12.15 -30.38
CA ILE A 60 -41.18 11.83 -29.09
C ILE A 60 -40.22 12.96 -28.68
N ALA A 61 -39.50 13.57 -29.62
CA ALA A 61 -38.62 14.71 -29.36
C ALA A 61 -39.41 15.94 -28.90
N ALA A 62 -40.43 16.36 -29.65
CA ALA A 62 -41.28 17.52 -29.32
C ALA A 62 -42.00 17.33 -27.97
N ILE A 63 -42.53 16.13 -27.69
CA ILE A 63 -43.12 15.77 -26.40
C ILE A 63 -42.09 15.88 -25.28
N ARG A 64 -40.87 15.35 -25.47
CA ARG A 64 -39.79 15.44 -24.46
C ARG A 64 -39.35 16.87 -24.20
N GLU A 65 -39.23 17.70 -25.23
CA GLU A 65 -38.87 19.11 -25.08
C GLU A 65 -39.97 19.86 -24.31
N ARG A 66 -41.24 19.64 -24.67
CA ARG A 66 -42.40 20.24 -24.01
C ARG A 66 -42.53 19.79 -22.55
N GLN A 67 -42.30 18.49 -22.27
CA GLN A 67 -42.24 17.94 -20.91
C GLN A 67 -41.03 18.46 -20.12
N GLY A 68 -39.88 18.68 -20.75
CA GLY A 68 -38.71 19.30 -20.14
C GLY A 68 -38.97 20.75 -19.73
N LYS A 69 -39.73 21.50 -20.55
CA LYS A 69 -40.13 22.89 -20.28
C LYS A 69 -41.27 23.03 -19.26
N SER A 70 -42.18 22.06 -19.16
CA SER A 70 -43.27 22.09 -18.17
C SER A 70 -42.91 21.46 -16.83
N ARG A 71 -41.92 20.56 -16.77
CA ARG A 71 -41.49 19.90 -15.53
C ARG A 71 -40.50 20.74 -14.71
N LYS A 72 -40.96 21.90 -14.23
CA LYS A 72 -40.38 22.53 -13.04
C LYS A 72 -40.66 21.60 -11.84
N PRO A 73 -39.66 21.03 -11.14
CA PRO A 73 -39.94 20.33 -9.90
C PRO A 73 -40.37 21.37 -8.84
N ARG A 74 -41.56 21.22 -8.26
CA ARG A 74 -41.83 21.80 -6.93
C ARG A 74 -41.12 20.91 -5.90
N ALA A 75 -39.79 20.97 -5.89
CA ALA A 75 -39.04 20.57 -4.71
C ALA A 75 -39.39 21.59 -3.61
N ALA A 76 -39.72 21.10 -2.42
CA ALA A 76 -39.64 21.95 -1.23
C ALA A 76 -38.16 22.32 -1.07
N ALA A 77 -37.86 23.61 -1.12
CA ALA A 77 -36.50 24.09 -0.98
C ALA A 77 -36.20 24.26 0.51
N GLU A 78 -35.72 23.20 1.17
CA GLU A 78 -35.08 23.27 2.48
C GLU A 78 -33.74 24.02 2.37
N THR A 79 -33.80 25.30 1.99
CA THR A 79 -32.65 26.21 2.02
C THR A 79 -32.36 26.57 3.46
N LEU A 80 -31.51 25.77 4.12
CA LEU A 80 -30.89 26.14 5.39
C LEU A 80 -30.27 27.55 5.23
N PRO A 81 -30.60 28.54 6.09
CA PRO A 81 -30.12 29.91 5.95
C PRO A 81 -28.64 30.01 6.32
N LEU A 82 -27.77 29.68 5.36
CA LEU A 82 -26.33 29.92 5.42
C LEU A 82 -26.03 31.38 5.05
N GLU A 83 -26.39 32.32 5.93
CA GLU A 83 -25.97 33.71 5.81
C GLU A 83 -24.44 33.81 5.65
N GLY A 84 -23.98 34.69 4.75
CA GLY A 84 -22.57 35.09 4.65
C GLY A 84 -21.88 34.99 3.29
N VAL A 85 -22.58 34.73 2.17
CA VAL A 85 -21.99 34.81 0.82
C VAL A 85 -22.86 35.68 -0.10
N GLY A 86 -22.41 36.92 -0.33
CA GLY A 86 -23.03 37.84 -1.29
C GLY A 86 -22.29 37.84 -2.64
N GLU A 87 -23.04 37.83 -3.74
CA GLU A 87 -22.50 37.95 -5.10
C GLU A 87 -22.17 39.42 -5.50
N PRO A 88 -21.35 39.64 -6.56
CA PRO A 88 -20.50 40.83 -6.65
C PRO A 88 -21.13 42.08 -7.27
N ALA A 89 -20.68 43.25 -6.81
CA ALA A 89 -20.95 44.55 -7.42
C ALA A 89 -20.07 44.83 -8.65
N LYS A 90 -20.53 45.71 -9.55
CA LYS A 90 -19.86 46.09 -10.81
C LYS A 90 -18.91 47.28 -10.65
N ALA A 91 -17.91 47.37 -11.53
CA ALA A 91 -16.98 48.51 -11.68
C ALA A 91 -17.69 49.74 -12.34
N ALA A 92 -17.14 50.96 -12.47
CA ALA A 92 -15.79 51.56 -12.28
C ALA A 92 -15.97 53.10 -12.02
N PRO A 93 -15.00 54.06 -12.11
CA PRO A 93 -13.60 54.04 -12.62
C PRO A 93 -12.55 54.76 -11.69
N LYS A 94 -11.46 55.28 -12.29
CA LYS A 94 -10.17 55.68 -11.65
C LYS A 94 -10.05 57.15 -11.21
N ALA A 95 -9.30 57.37 -10.12
CA ALA A 95 -8.39 58.49 -9.79
C ALA A 95 -7.64 58.12 -8.46
N GLU A 96 -6.61 58.81 -7.96
CA GLU A 96 -5.29 59.12 -8.55
C GLU A 96 -4.24 59.19 -7.39
N ALA A 97 -2.98 59.58 -7.62
CA ALA A 97 -1.95 59.74 -6.56
C ALA A 97 -1.45 61.20 -6.45
N PRO A 98 -0.91 61.64 -5.29
CA PRO A 98 0.57 61.65 -5.17
C PRO A 98 1.19 61.51 -3.75
N ALA A 99 2.46 61.08 -3.74
CA ALA A 99 3.62 61.47 -2.90
C ALA A 99 3.56 61.63 -1.35
N ALA A 100 4.70 61.32 -0.71
CA ALA A 100 5.02 61.58 0.70
C ALA A 100 6.05 62.72 0.86
N PRO A 101 6.31 63.17 2.11
CA PRO A 101 7.69 63.29 2.59
C PRO A 101 7.91 62.65 3.99
N ALA A 102 9.06 62.88 4.62
CA ALA A 102 9.66 61.96 5.61
C ALA A 102 10.05 62.57 6.98
N GLU A 103 10.47 61.67 7.89
CA GLU A 103 11.35 61.85 9.08
C GLU A 103 11.01 62.87 10.18
N THR A 104 10.87 62.38 11.43
CA THR A 104 11.87 62.55 12.52
C THR A 104 11.50 61.81 13.82
N LYS A 105 12.48 61.52 14.69
CA LYS A 105 12.33 61.05 16.09
C LYS A 105 12.68 62.19 17.05
N PRO A 106 12.20 62.23 18.32
CA PRO A 106 12.93 61.53 19.40
C PRO A 106 12.07 61.01 20.59
N GLU A 107 12.73 60.34 21.55
CA GLU A 107 12.24 60.00 22.91
C GLU A 107 12.86 60.97 23.95
N PRO A 108 12.36 61.09 25.21
CA PRO A 108 12.95 60.27 26.30
C PRO A 108 12.09 59.96 27.58
N LYS A 109 12.32 58.76 28.15
CA LYS A 109 12.49 58.39 29.59
C LYS A 109 11.40 58.55 30.71
N ALA A 110 11.32 57.48 31.53
CA ALA A 110 11.15 57.41 33.00
C ALA A 110 9.77 57.77 33.64
N GLU A 111 9.34 57.26 34.82
CA GLU A 111 9.85 56.19 35.73
C GLU A 111 8.70 55.52 36.54
N ALA A 112 9.00 54.59 37.47
CA ALA A 112 8.04 53.78 38.25
C ALA A 112 7.70 54.37 39.64
N PRO A 113 6.68 53.82 40.35
CA PRO A 113 6.96 52.97 41.54
C PRO A 113 5.93 51.83 41.77
N ALA A 114 5.95 51.03 42.85
CA ALA A 114 7.00 50.20 43.50
C ALA A 114 6.50 49.66 44.86
N SER A 115 6.34 48.34 45.03
CA SER A 115 6.29 47.64 46.35
C SER A 115 6.34 46.10 46.21
N ALA A 116 6.93 45.42 47.20
CA ALA A 116 7.19 43.97 47.29
C ALA A 116 7.15 43.57 48.80
N PRO A 117 7.73 42.45 49.34
CA PRO A 117 8.40 41.26 48.77
C PRO A 117 7.37 40.12 48.48
N SER A 118 7.62 38.79 48.45
CA SER A 118 8.74 37.85 48.71
C SER A 118 8.43 36.50 48.00
N GLU A 119 9.23 35.41 47.96
CA GLU A 119 10.57 35.05 48.47
C GLU A 119 11.48 34.57 47.30
N ALA A 120 12.58 33.82 47.54
CA ALA A 120 13.52 33.41 46.49
C ALA A 120 14.25 32.06 46.72
N PRO A 121 14.60 31.32 45.64
CA PRO A 121 15.55 30.20 45.65
C PRO A 121 16.92 30.53 44.98
N PRO A 122 18.05 29.99 45.49
CA PRO A 122 19.37 29.96 44.82
C PRO A 122 19.81 28.53 44.44
N GLN A 123 20.90 28.29 43.70
CA GLN A 123 21.44 28.87 42.46
C GLN A 123 22.42 27.84 41.85
N ALA A 124 23.07 28.12 40.70
CA ALA A 124 24.03 27.21 40.07
C ALA A 124 25.41 27.85 39.88
N GLU A 125 26.49 27.06 40.01
CA GLU A 125 27.88 27.50 39.83
C GLU A 125 28.60 26.81 38.65
N ARG A 126 29.81 27.30 38.33
CA ARG A 126 30.64 26.92 37.17
C ARG A 126 31.98 26.31 37.62
N PRO A 127 32.65 25.50 36.77
CA PRO A 127 33.89 24.82 37.13
C PRO A 127 35.14 25.71 37.08
N GLN A 128 36.20 25.28 37.77
CA GLN A 128 37.58 25.81 37.67
C GLN A 128 38.58 24.70 37.29
N GLN A 129 39.84 25.10 37.08
CA GLN A 129 40.93 24.32 36.49
C GLN A 129 41.80 23.61 37.53
N ASP A 130 42.53 22.57 37.11
CA ASP A 130 43.75 22.11 37.80
C ASP A 130 44.82 21.60 36.79
N ARG A 131 46.00 21.18 37.26
CA ARG A 131 47.25 21.14 36.43
C ARG A 131 48.22 19.97 36.74
N GLN A 132 49.43 19.80 36.16
CA GLN A 132 50.20 20.55 35.12
C GLN A 132 51.21 19.63 34.37
N ASP A 133 51.71 20.10 33.21
CA ASP A 133 52.96 19.75 32.49
C ASP A 133 53.20 18.33 31.91
N GLY A 134 54.07 18.14 30.89
CA GLY A 134 54.58 19.17 29.94
C GLY A 134 56.05 19.07 29.48
N GLN A 135 56.40 18.14 28.58
CA GLN A 135 57.62 18.21 27.72
C GLN A 135 57.25 17.78 26.29
N GLN A 136 57.32 18.66 25.27
CA GLN A 136 58.48 19.15 24.47
C GLN A 136 58.90 18.18 23.33
N GLY A 137 59.26 18.59 22.10
CA GLY A 137 59.31 19.92 21.42
C GLY A 137 58.46 19.96 20.11
N GLN A 138 58.23 21.08 19.40
CA GLN A 138 59.15 22.05 18.73
C GLN A 138 59.97 21.44 17.57
N ASP A 139 60.07 21.98 16.34
CA ASP A 139 59.41 23.10 15.61
C ASP A 139 59.60 22.86 14.07
N GLY A 140 59.10 23.63 13.06
CA GLY A 140 58.46 24.96 13.00
C GLY A 140 57.92 25.32 11.58
N GLN A 141 58.39 26.43 10.96
CA GLN A 141 57.95 27.06 9.68
C GLN A 141 59.12 27.86 9.03
N PRO A 142 59.03 28.52 7.83
CA PRO A 142 58.32 28.24 6.55
C PRO A 142 59.26 28.44 5.30
N GLU A 143 58.78 29.07 4.19
CA GLU A 143 59.46 29.48 2.91
C GLU A 143 59.70 28.41 1.80
N GLU A 144 59.94 28.75 0.52
CA GLU A 144 59.26 29.67 -0.44
C GLU A 144 59.71 29.36 -1.91
N GLY A 145 58.83 29.54 -2.92
CA GLY A 145 59.18 29.65 -4.37
C GLY A 145 59.72 28.39 -5.14
N GLY A 146 59.52 28.22 -6.46
CA GLY A 146 58.62 28.91 -7.41
C GLY A 146 58.98 28.69 -8.91
N ARG A 147 58.06 29.10 -9.82
CA ARG A 147 58.22 29.29 -11.31
C ARG A 147 58.23 28.01 -12.20
N SER A 148 57.84 28.02 -13.49
CA SER A 148 56.96 28.92 -14.29
C SER A 148 56.79 28.42 -15.75
N ARG A 149 55.57 28.51 -16.34
CA ARG A 149 55.18 28.90 -17.74
C ARG A 149 53.72 28.47 -18.00
N ARG A 150 52.72 29.32 -18.31
CA ARG A 150 52.46 30.24 -19.48
C ARG A 150 52.25 29.47 -20.80
N ARG A 151 51.20 29.63 -21.63
CA ARG A 151 49.99 30.53 -21.79
C ARG A 151 48.82 29.64 -22.33
N ARG A 152 47.57 30.02 -22.66
CA ARG A 152 46.78 31.25 -23.00
C ARG A 152 45.29 30.88 -22.65
N GLY A 153 44.33 31.70 -22.24
CA GLY A 153 43.84 32.99 -22.77
C GLY A 153 42.99 32.78 -24.05
N SER A 154 41.70 33.15 -24.16
CA SER A 154 40.80 33.89 -23.24
C SER A 154 39.32 33.93 -23.73
N ASN A 155 38.36 34.24 -22.83
CA ASN A 155 37.16 35.13 -22.92
C ASN A 155 36.57 35.55 -24.31
N ARG A 156 35.27 35.87 -24.50
CA ARG A 156 34.01 35.89 -23.68
C ARG A 156 32.84 36.34 -24.60
N ALA A 157 31.58 35.99 -24.26
CA ALA A 157 30.35 36.78 -24.54
C ALA A 157 29.98 37.09 -26.02
N ALA A 158 28.83 37.67 -26.37
CA ALA A 158 27.42 37.48 -25.95
C ALA A 158 26.49 38.21 -26.96
N GLY A 159 25.20 37.90 -27.00
CA GLY A 159 24.15 38.77 -27.59
C GLY A 159 23.42 38.25 -28.83
N ALA A 160 22.10 38.47 -28.82
CA ALA A 160 21.18 38.61 -29.96
C ALA A 160 20.79 40.13 -30.03
N PRO A 161 19.94 40.67 -30.97
CA PRO A 161 18.91 40.01 -31.79
C PRO A 161 18.73 40.52 -33.25
N ASP A 162 17.67 40.02 -33.92
CA ASP A 162 16.88 40.55 -35.06
C ASP A 162 17.54 40.96 -36.40
N GLY A 163 16.82 40.78 -37.55
CA GLY A 163 17.43 41.02 -38.89
C GLY A 163 16.59 41.10 -40.19
N GLN A 164 15.36 40.55 -40.30
CA GLN A 164 14.37 40.82 -41.37
C GLN A 164 14.59 40.26 -42.82
N GLN A 165 13.53 40.32 -43.65
CA GLN A 165 13.36 39.95 -45.10
C GLN A 165 13.22 38.44 -45.43
N GLY A 166 12.31 37.96 -46.31
CA GLY A 166 11.16 38.58 -47.01
C GLY A 166 10.50 37.66 -48.07
N GLY A 167 9.19 37.84 -48.40
CA GLY A 167 8.41 37.05 -49.39
C GLY A 167 7.74 35.77 -48.82
N GLU A 168 6.46 35.41 -49.01
CA GLU A 168 5.56 35.31 -50.20
C GLU A 168 5.94 34.17 -51.18
N ARG A 169 5.08 33.22 -51.61
CA ARG A 169 3.63 32.98 -51.41
C ARG A 169 3.20 31.49 -51.66
N GLN A 170 1.94 31.21 -51.35
CA GLN A 170 1.05 30.05 -51.63
C GLN A 170 0.98 29.58 -53.12
N GLN A 171 0.37 28.46 -53.58
CA GLN A 171 -0.26 27.24 -52.98
C GLN A 171 -0.49 26.11 -54.04
N ASN A 172 -0.64 24.86 -53.57
CA ASN A 172 -1.46 23.71 -54.05
C ASN A 172 -1.64 23.30 -55.55
N GLY A 173 -1.49 21.99 -55.79
CA GLY A 173 -2.23 21.19 -56.81
C GLY A 173 -1.44 20.73 -58.06
N ASP A 174 -1.71 19.57 -58.69
CA ASP A 174 -2.58 18.42 -58.36
C ASP A 174 -2.25 17.20 -59.29
N ARG A 175 -2.38 15.93 -58.80
CA ARG A 175 -2.36 14.62 -59.57
C ARG A 175 -1.07 14.25 -60.37
N GLN A 176 -0.70 12.98 -60.67
CA GLN A 176 -1.08 11.58 -60.32
C GLN A 176 0.11 10.63 -60.75
N GLN A 177 0.13 9.28 -60.78
CA GLN A 177 -0.81 8.15 -60.55
C GLN A 177 -0.04 6.84 -60.20
N GLY A 178 -0.71 5.84 -59.58
CA GLY A 178 -0.42 4.39 -59.72
C GLY A 178 0.60 3.74 -58.75
N ASP A 179 0.43 2.48 -58.31
CA ASP A 179 -0.77 1.62 -58.34
C ASP A 179 -0.70 0.42 -57.34
N ARG A 180 -1.87 -0.08 -56.88
CA ARG A 180 -2.26 -1.37 -56.22
C ARG A 180 -1.37 -2.02 -55.11
N GLN A 181 -1.90 -2.44 -53.93
CA GLN A 181 -2.94 -3.46 -53.58
C GLN A 181 -2.48 -4.93 -53.82
N GLN A 182 -2.97 -5.99 -53.12
CA GLN A 182 -4.04 -6.15 -52.11
C GLN A 182 -3.72 -7.39 -51.21
N GLY A 183 -4.66 -7.89 -50.40
CA GLY A 183 -4.49 -9.17 -49.70
C GLY A 183 -5.79 -9.92 -49.38
N GLY A 184 -5.69 -11.25 -49.27
CA GLY A 184 -6.65 -12.16 -48.62
C GLY A 184 -7.78 -12.73 -49.49
N GLU A 185 -7.71 -14.02 -49.86
CA GLU A 185 -8.67 -15.07 -49.43
C GLU A 185 -8.41 -16.47 -50.10
N ARG A 186 -8.64 -17.53 -49.31
CA ARG A 186 -9.18 -18.88 -49.64
C ARG A 186 -8.46 -19.92 -50.55
N GLN A 187 -8.50 -21.14 -50.00
CA GLN A 187 -8.81 -22.45 -50.63
C GLN A 187 -7.67 -23.44 -50.96
N GLN A 188 -8.10 -24.69 -51.20
CA GLN A 188 -7.37 -25.95 -51.14
C GLN A 188 -6.80 -26.37 -52.50
N GLY A 189 -5.72 -27.16 -52.53
CA GLY A 189 -5.38 -27.98 -53.71
C GLY A 189 -3.92 -28.45 -53.78
N GLN A 190 -3.76 -29.77 -53.99
CA GLN A 190 -2.70 -30.50 -54.73
C GLN A 190 -1.28 -29.87 -54.87
N SER A 191 -0.21 -30.54 -54.43
CA SER A 191 0.45 -31.74 -54.99
C SER A 191 1.43 -31.45 -56.14
N GLY A 192 2.60 -32.10 -56.12
CA GLY A 192 3.78 -31.85 -56.98
C GLY A 192 4.94 -31.37 -56.11
N GLU A 193 5.93 -32.20 -55.75
CA GLU A 193 7.06 -32.68 -56.56
C GLU A 193 8.05 -31.56 -56.97
N ARG A 194 9.30 -31.61 -56.50
CA ARG A 194 10.54 -31.96 -57.26
C ARG A 194 10.93 -30.93 -58.35
N GLN A 195 12.19 -30.53 -58.56
CA GLN A 195 13.47 -31.12 -58.12
C GLN A 195 14.66 -30.12 -58.13
N GLN A 196 15.82 -30.64 -57.72
CA GLN A 196 17.22 -30.15 -57.75
C GLN A 196 17.64 -29.14 -58.84
N GLY A 197 18.65 -28.31 -58.52
CA GLY A 197 19.44 -27.49 -59.47
C GLY A 197 20.02 -26.20 -58.83
N ASP A 198 21.12 -26.13 -58.08
CA ASP A 198 22.50 -26.67 -58.20
C ASP A 198 23.49 -25.69 -58.90
N ARG A 199 24.69 -25.48 -58.30
CA ARG A 199 25.87 -24.66 -58.76
C ARG A 199 25.59 -23.16 -59.01
N ASN A 200 26.37 -22.18 -58.54
CA ASN A 200 27.80 -22.02 -58.25
C ASN A 200 27.98 -20.80 -57.28
N ARG A 201 29.15 -20.33 -56.80
CA ARG A 201 30.53 -20.80 -56.53
C ARG A 201 31.43 -19.54 -56.52
N ASP A 202 32.55 -19.57 -55.79
CA ASP A 202 33.67 -18.60 -55.87
C ASP A 202 33.39 -17.18 -55.29
N GLN A 203 34.35 -16.43 -54.70
CA GLN A 203 35.73 -16.79 -54.30
C GLN A 203 36.33 -15.91 -53.16
N ARG A 204 37.21 -16.55 -52.37
CA ARG A 204 38.49 -16.04 -51.79
C ARG A 204 38.56 -14.86 -50.79
N GLN A 205 39.22 -15.18 -49.67
CA GLN A 205 40.37 -14.48 -49.03
C GLN A 205 40.18 -13.06 -48.44
N GLY A 206 40.75 -12.69 -47.30
CA GLY A 206 41.45 -13.49 -46.26
C GLY A 206 42.84 -12.97 -45.86
N SER A 207 43.00 -12.66 -44.58
CA SER A 207 44.26 -12.45 -43.82
C SER A 207 43.93 -12.50 -42.32
N ARG A 208 44.77 -12.84 -41.33
CA ARG A 208 46.06 -13.56 -41.14
C ARG A 208 46.72 -12.92 -39.89
N GLY A 209 47.55 -13.63 -39.13
CA GLY A 209 48.12 -13.16 -37.84
C GLY A 209 47.35 -13.70 -36.64
N ASP A 210 47.56 -14.89 -36.07
CA ASP A 210 48.77 -15.70 -35.78
C ASP A 210 49.57 -15.26 -34.54
N ASN A 211 49.38 -15.98 -33.41
CA ASN A 211 50.40 -16.51 -32.46
C ASN A 211 49.79 -16.87 -31.08
N ARG A 212 50.32 -17.82 -30.27
CA ARG A 212 51.01 -19.11 -30.53
C ARG A 212 51.21 -19.86 -29.19
N GLY A 213 51.54 -21.17 -29.26
CA GLY A 213 51.98 -21.99 -28.12
C GLY A 213 50.84 -22.83 -27.50
N GLU A 214 50.63 -24.14 -27.72
CA GLU A 214 51.46 -25.35 -27.95
C GLU A 214 51.64 -26.25 -26.71
N SER A 215 50.95 -27.39 -26.73
CA SER A 215 51.30 -28.74 -26.19
C SER A 215 50.16 -29.69 -26.59
N ARG A 216 50.17 -30.38 -27.76
CA ARG A 216 51.02 -31.49 -28.25
C ARG A 216 50.67 -32.87 -27.63
N GLY A 217 50.39 -33.87 -28.49
CA GLY A 217 49.91 -35.22 -28.14
C GLY A 217 48.39 -35.36 -28.37
N ASP A 218 47.84 -35.68 -29.54
CA ASP A 218 48.15 -36.75 -30.52
C ASP A 218 47.80 -38.15 -29.96
N ASN A 219 47.00 -39.03 -30.59
CA ASN A 219 46.56 -39.11 -32.00
C ASN A 219 45.26 -39.97 -32.20
N ARG A 220 44.39 -39.62 -33.17
CA ARG A 220 43.31 -40.45 -33.82
C ARG A 220 42.22 -41.09 -32.91
N GLN A 221 40.98 -41.40 -33.36
CA GLN A 221 40.38 -41.47 -34.70
C GLN A 221 38.88 -41.04 -34.67
N ASP A 222 38.27 -40.86 -35.85
CA ASP A 222 36.90 -40.37 -36.07
C ASP A 222 35.77 -41.27 -35.52
N GLY A 223 34.66 -40.63 -35.11
CA GLY A 223 33.42 -41.30 -34.71
C GLY A 223 32.28 -40.29 -34.51
N ASN A 224 31.37 -40.18 -35.49
CA ASN A 224 30.37 -39.11 -35.51
C ASN A 224 29.09 -39.43 -34.70
N ARG A 225 28.36 -38.36 -34.40
CA ARG A 225 27.00 -38.19 -33.85
C ARG A 225 25.99 -39.32 -34.21
N GLN A 226 24.85 -39.52 -33.52
CA GLN A 226 23.94 -38.49 -32.96
C GLN A 226 22.84 -39.02 -32.01
N ARG A 227 22.48 -38.21 -31.01
CA ARG A 227 21.16 -38.06 -30.30
C ARG A 227 20.14 -39.22 -30.30
N ASN A 228 19.80 -39.70 -29.10
CA ASN A 228 18.45 -40.21 -28.77
C ASN A 228 17.42 -39.06 -28.78
N ASN A 229 16.20 -39.33 -29.23
CA ASN A 229 14.97 -38.75 -28.64
C ASN A 229 13.72 -39.57 -29.06
N GLN A 230 12.76 -39.74 -28.12
CA GLN A 230 11.33 -40.06 -28.27
C GLN A 230 10.83 -41.07 -29.33
N GLN A 231 10.03 -42.05 -28.89
CA GLN A 231 8.58 -42.06 -29.21
C GLN A 231 7.76 -42.88 -28.20
N ASP A 232 6.49 -42.51 -28.01
CA ASP A 232 5.55 -43.10 -27.06
C ASP A 232 4.70 -44.27 -27.62
N GLY A 233 4.34 -45.19 -26.71
CA GLY A 233 2.96 -45.67 -26.57
C GLY A 233 2.49 -46.88 -27.39
N ASN A 234 1.88 -47.86 -26.69
CA ASN A 234 0.81 -48.68 -27.26
C ASN A 234 -0.20 -49.16 -26.19
N ARG A 235 -1.39 -49.60 -26.64
CA ARG A 235 -2.48 -50.23 -25.89
C ARG A 235 -2.13 -51.72 -25.64
N GLY A 236 -2.71 -52.49 -24.71
CA GLY A 236 -3.85 -52.27 -23.81
C GLY A 236 -5.06 -53.15 -24.16
N GLN A 237 -5.31 -54.24 -23.41
CA GLN A 237 -6.60 -54.98 -23.33
C GLN A 237 -6.64 -55.96 -22.12
N ASP A 238 -7.83 -56.44 -21.76
CA ASP A 238 -8.22 -57.21 -20.56
C ASP A 238 -7.84 -58.71 -20.54
N SER A 239 -7.75 -59.32 -19.34
CA SER A 239 -8.66 -60.45 -18.92
C SER A 239 -8.26 -61.14 -17.60
N ASN A 240 -9.26 -61.65 -16.87
CA ASN A 240 -9.13 -62.44 -15.62
C ASN A 240 -8.40 -63.79 -15.80
N ARG A 241 -7.64 -64.24 -14.78
CA ARG A 241 -8.02 -65.39 -13.92
C ARG A 241 -7.05 -65.73 -12.77
N ASP A 242 -7.55 -66.58 -11.88
CA ASP A 242 -6.95 -67.07 -10.62
C ASP A 242 -5.85 -68.13 -10.80
N ASN A 243 -5.27 -68.52 -9.65
CA ASN A 243 -4.51 -69.76 -9.38
C ASN A 243 -3.06 -69.86 -9.96
N ARG A 244 -2.15 -70.69 -9.42
CA ARG A 244 -1.97 -71.28 -8.06
C ARG A 244 -0.64 -72.07 -8.00
N ALA A 245 0.11 -71.85 -6.91
CA ALA A 245 1.12 -72.76 -6.33
C ALA A 245 2.43 -73.10 -7.10
N GLN A 246 3.49 -73.22 -6.29
CA GLN A 246 4.55 -74.27 -6.28
C GLN A 246 5.27 -74.66 -7.58
N GLN A 247 6.52 -74.20 -7.70
CA GLN A 247 7.77 -75.01 -7.72
C GLN A 247 8.94 -73.98 -7.72
N GLN A 248 10.00 -74.03 -6.91
CA GLN A 248 10.74 -75.14 -6.30
C GLN A 248 11.43 -76.04 -7.34
N ASP A 249 12.68 -75.69 -7.64
CA ASP A 249 13.81 -76.64 -7.59
C ASP A 249 15.08 -75.85 -7.21
N ASP A 250 16.02 -76.54 -6.56
CA ASP A 250 17.32 -76.02 -6.14
C ASP A 250 18.38 -76.24 -7.23
N ASP A 251 19.49 -75.50 -7.17
CA ASP A 251 20.80 -76.04 -7.57
C ASP A 251 21.93 -75.27 -6.86
N GLU A 252 22.83 -76.01 -6.20
CA GLU A 252 23.98 -75.46 -5.46
C GLU A 252 25.28 -75.59 -6.27
N GLU A 253 26.03 -74.49 -6.47
CA GLU A 253 27.49 -74.56 -6.31
C GLU A 253 28.19 -73.20 -6.13
N GLY A 254 29.38 -73.23 -5.51
CA GLY A 254 30.48 -72.24 -5.55
C GLY A 254 30.20 -70.72 -5.62
N GLY A 255 30.67 -69.85 -4.70
CA GLY A 255 31.53 -70.07 -3.54
C GLY A 255 32.48 -68.88 -3.26
N ARG A 256 32.39 -68.31 -2.05
CA ARG A 256 33.45 -67.51 -1.36
C ARG A 256 33.92 -66.19 -2.01
N ARG A 257 33.32 -65.05 -1.60
CA ARG A 257 34.01 -63.78 -1.18
C ARG A 257 32.98 -62.71 -0.77
N GLY A 258 32.69 -62.57 0.54
CA GLY A 258 31.66 -61.58 0.96
C GLY A 258 31.31 -61.45 2.45
N ARG A 259 32.23 -61.71 3.40
CA ARG A 259 31.95 -61.56 4.85
C ARG A 259 33.07 -60.88 5.65
N ARG A 260 33.25 -59.56 5.47
CA ARG A 260 33.91 -58.65 6.42
C ARG A 260 33.32 -57.24 6.28
N PHE A 261 32.29 -56.90 7.07
CA PHE A 261 31.90 -55.52 7.49
C PHE A 261 30.61 -55.47 8.34
N ARG A 262 30.40 -56.40 9.28
CA ARG A 262 29.21 -56.38 10.18
C ARG A 262 29.50 -56.70 11.66
N ASP A 263 30.71 -56.40 12.15
CA ASP A 263 31.10 -56.63 13.56
C ASP A 263 31.79 -55.40 14.20
N ARG A 264 31.07 -54.26 14.25
CA ARG A 264 31.47 -53.06 15.03
C ARG A 264 30.30 -52.36 15.75
N ARG A 265 29.26 -53.09 16.14
CA ARG A 265 28.14 -52.57 16.97
C ARG A 265 27.71 -53.54 18.09
N ARG A 266 28.66 -54.05 18.90
CA ARG A 266 28.32 -54.75 20.16
C ARG A 266 29.39 -54.72 21.27
N ARG A 267 29.99 -53.56 21.52
CA ARG A 267 30.65 -53.24 22.81
C ARG A 267 30.50 -51.74 23.08
N GLY A 268 30.10 -51.39 24.30
CA GLY A 268 29.55 -50.06 24.64
C GLY A 268 28.15 -50.18 25.26
N SER A 269 28.07 -50.85 26.41
CA SER A 269 26.88 -50.85 27.28
C SER A 269 27.34 -50.30 28.64
N GLY A 270 26.68 -49.24 29.09
CA GLY A 270 27.14 -48.40 30.20
C GLY A 270 26.79 -46.94 29.93
N GLY A 271 25.65 -46.49 30.43
CA GLY A 271 25.04 -45.19 30.13
C GLY A 271 23.52 -45.30 30.19
N GLY A 272 22.87 -44.39 30.91
CA GLY A 272 21.42 -44.43 31.17
C GLY A 272 20.55 -43.99 29.99
N ARG A 273 19.23 -44.08 30.18
CA ARG A 273 18.24 -43.49 29.27
C ARG A 273 18.40 -41.98 29.21
N ALA A 274 18.46 -41.43 28.01
CA ALA A 274 18.07 -40.07 27.71
C ALA A 274 17.25 -40.09 26.41
N GLU A 275 16.21 -39.26 26.34
CA GLU A 275 15.50 -39.02 25.07
C GLU A 275 16.38 -38.27 24.07
N GLY A 276 15.93 -38.17 22.82
CA GLY A 276 16.68 -37.57 21.72
C GLY A 276 16.98 -36.09 21.93
N GLY A 277 18.08 -35.80 22.62
CA GLY A 277 18.62 -34.45 22.75
C GLY A 277 18.87 -33.82 21.39
N SER A 278 18.44 -32.56 21.24
CA SER A 278 18.94 -31.71 20.15
C SER A 278 20.45 -31.48 20.32
N PRO A 279 21.15 -30.98 19.28
CA PRO A 279 22.42 -30.30 19.47
C PRO A 279 22.21 -28.95 20.17
N ASP A 280 21.64 -28.99 21.39
CA ASP A 280 21.71 -27.88 22.34
C ASP A 280 23.20 -27.64 22.59
N THR A 281 23.66 -26.40 22.41
CA THR A 281 25.09 -26.09 22.49
C THR A 281 25.56 -26.27 23.92
N GLU A 282 26.44 -27.25 24.17
CA GLU A 282 26.98 -27.55 25.50
C GLU A 282 27.65 -26.31 26.09
N ILE A 283 26.95 -25.63 27.00
CA ILE A 283 27.46 -24.49 27.74
C ILE A 283 28.53 -25.01 28.70
N ARG A 284 29.74 -24.50 28.56
CA ARG A 284 30.85 -24.76 29.49
C ARG A 284 30.97 -23.61 30.49
N GLU A 285 31.56 -23.89 31.64
CA GLU A 285 31.69 -22.92 32.74
C GLU A 285 32.54 -21.70 32.34
N ASP A 286 33.44 -21.84 31.35
CA ASP A 286 34.21 -20.75 30.73
C ASP A 286 33.61 -20.16 29.43
N ASP A 287 32.34 -20.45 29.09
CA ASP A 287 31.66 -19.78 27.97
C ASP A 287 31.08 -18.41 28.37
N VAL A 288 31.63 -17.33 27.79
CA VAL A 288 31.07 -15.98 27.95
C VAL A 288 29.71 -15.91 27.27
N LEU A 289 28.66 -15.71 28.07
CA LEU A 289 27.29 -15.52 27.61
C LEU A 289 26.98 -14.02 27.49
N LEU A 290 26.56 -13.61 26.29
CA LEU A 290 26.14 -12.24 26.01
C LEU A 290 24.61 -12.20 25.87
N PRO A 291 23.91 -11.27 26.55
CA PRO A 291 22.47 -11.10 26.36
C PRO A 291 22.19 -10.50 24.97
N VAL A 292 21.10 -10.94 24.35
CA VAL A 292 20.61 -10.39 23.07
C VAL A 292 19.11 -10.14 23.15
N ALA A 293 18.66 -9.10 22.45
CA ALA A 293 17.26 -8.84 22.14
C ALA A 293 17.10 -8.56 20.64
N GLY A 294 15.95 -8.91 20.07
CA GLY A 294 15.64 -8.63 18.66
C GLY A 294 14.36 -9.31 18.19
N ILE A 295 14.09 -9.27 16.88
CA ILE A 295 12.85 -9.81 16.29
C ILE A 295 13.17 -11.06 15.47
N LEU A 296 12.46 -12.16 15.72
CA LEU A 296 12.66 -13.42 15.04
C LEU A 296 12.10 -13.40 13.61
N ASP A 297 13.00 -13.54 12.64
CA ASP A 297 12.68 -13.76 11.24
C ASP A 297 12.88 -15.24 10.91
N VAL A 298 11.77 -15.98 10.78
CA VAL A 298 11.77 -17.42 10.42
C VAL A 298 11.61 -17.55 8.90
N LEU A 299 12.55 -18.25 8.27
CA LEU A 299 12.60 -18.53 6.84
C LEU A 299 12.62 -20.06 6.63
N ASP A 300 12.40 -20.54 5.40
CA ASP A 300 12.05 -21.95 5.12
C ASP A 300 12.98 -23.00 5.74
N ASN A 301 14.27 -22.71 5.83
CA ASN A 301 15.31 -23.65 6.28
C ASN A 301 16.13 -23.16 7.48
N TYR A 302 15.89 -21.94 7.97
CA TYR A 302 16.68 -21.31 9.03
C TYR A 302 15.93 -20.13 9.65
N ALA A 303 16.30 -19.73 10.87
CA ALA A 303 15.75 -18.54 11.52
C ALA A 303 16.87 -17.65 12.07
N PHE A 304 16.63 -16.35 12.10
CA PHE A 304 17.52 -15.35 12.67
C PHE A 304 16.77 -14.40 13.60
N VAL A 305 17.34 -14.07 14.76
CA VAL A 305 16.91 -12.90 15.53
C VAL A 305 17.62 -11.68 14.94
N ARG A 306 16.84 -10.77 14.36
CA ARG A 306 17.30 -9.49 13.81
C ARG A 306 17.60 -8.54 14.96
N THR A 307 18.86 -8.16 15.14
CA THR A 307 19.28 -7.34 16.30
C THR A 307 19.34 -5.85 15.98
N SER A 308 19.44 -5.48 14.70
CA SER A 308 19.55 -4.09 14.22
C SER A 308 18.24 -3.56 13.60
N GLY A 309 17.09 -4.10 14.01
CA GLY A 309 15.77 -3.74 13.48
C GLY A 309 15.15 -4.84 12.62
N TYR A 310 14.63 -4.48 11.44
CA TYR A 310 13.81 -5.36 10.58
C TYR A 310 14.53 -5.89 9.33
N LEU A 311 15.80 -5.51 9.14
CA LEU A 311 16.65 -5.97 8.03
C LEU A 311 17.76 -6.90 8.54
N ALA A 312 18.32 -7.69 7.63
CA ALA A 312 19.44 -8.58 7.95
C ALA A 312 20.69 -7.79 8.35
N GLY A 313 21.13 -7.95 9.59
CA GLY A 313 22.33 -7.33 10.15
C GLY A 313 23.55 -8.26 10.16
N PRO A 314 24.78 -7.72 10.28
CA PRO A 314 25.98 -8.52 10.50
C PRO A 314 26.00 -9.18 11.89
N ASN A 315 25.27 -8.59 12.85
CA ASN A 315 25.20 -9.02 14.25
C ASN A 315 23.99 -9.92 14.54
N ASP A 316 23.23 -10.33 13.51
CA ASP A 316 22.06 -11.18 13.66
C ASP A 316 22.43 -12.54 14.28
N VAL A 317 21.53 -13.06 15.11
CA VAL A 317 21.76 -14.30 15.87
C VAL A 317 21.06 -15.47 15.21
N TYR A 318 21.79 -16.54 14.92
CA TYR A 318 21.24 -17.75 14.32
C TYR A 318 20.39 -18.54 15.33
N VAL A 319 19.18 -18.93 14.95
CA VAL A 319 18.30 -19.77 15.77
C VAL A 319 18.06 -21.10 15.06
N SER A 320 18.38 -22.20 15.75
CA SER A 320 18.14 -23.54 15.23
C SER A 320 16.64 -23.84 15.14
N LEU A 321 16.22 -24.58 14.11
CA LEU A 321 14.81 -24.99 13.97
C LEU A 321 14.35 -25.92 15.12
N SER A 322 15.28 -26.54 15.86
CA SER A 322 14.98 -27.22 17.12
C SER A 322 14.49 -26.23 18.19
N LEU A 323 15.16 -25.10 18.40
CA LEU A 323 14.74 -24.07 19.36
C LEU A 323 13.40 -23.44 18.97
N VAL A 324 13.20 -23.16 17.67
CA VAL A 324 11.92 -22.69 17.13
C VAL A 324 10.77 -23.64 17.50
N ARG A 325 10.97 -24.95 17.35
CA ARG A 325 9.97 -25.97 17.73
C ARG A 325 9.83 -26.14 19.25
N LYS A 326 10.93 -26.15 20.00
CA LYS A 326 11.00 -26.33 21.47
C LYS A 326 10.23 -25.24 22.23
N TYR A 327 10.26 -24.01 21.71
CA TYR A 327 9.60 -22.85 22.32
C TYR A 327 8.34 -22.37 21.58
N GLY A 328 7.95 -23.00 20.46
CA GLY A 328 6.78 -22.59 19.68
C GLY A 328 6.92 -21.22 19.00
N LEU A 329 8.15 -20.83 18.66
CA LEU A 329 8.49 -19.51 18.14
C LEU A 329 7.89 -19.29 16.74
N ARG A 330 7.45 -18.06 16.47
CA ARG A 330 6.84 -17.64 15.21
C ARG A 330 7.51 -16.38 14.69
N ARG A 331 7.44 -16.17 13.36
CA ARG A 331 7.97 -14.96 12.70
C ARG A 331 7.36 -13.70 13.35
N GLY A 332 8.17 -12.67 13.57
CA GLY A 332 7.77 -11.44 14.26
C GLY A 332 7.78 -11.51 15.79
N ASP A 333 8.12 -12.65 16.42
CA ASP A 333 8.27 -12.71 17.88
C ASP A 333 9.48 -11.86 18.30
N ALA A 334 9.29 -10.92 19.21
CA ALA A 334 10.40 -10.26 19.90
C ALA A 334 10.96 -11.24 20.93
N ILE A 335 12.25 -11.51 20.91
CA ILE A 335 12.91 -12.50 21.75
C ILE A 335 14.02 -11.84 22.54
N THR A 336 14.11 -12.17 23.83
CA THR A 336 15.32 -11.98 24.62
C THR A 336 15.95 -13.34 24.93
N GLY A 337 17.26 -13.38 25.12
CA GLY A 337 17.98 -14.61 25.41
C GLY A 337 19.49 -14.38 25.50
N VAL A 338 20.25 -15.48 25.50
CA VAL A 338 21.73 -15.44 25.54
C VAL A 338 22.35 -16.16 24.34
N VAL A 339 23.42 -15.55 23.82
CA VAL A 339 24.35 -16.16 22.86
C VAL A 339 25.67 -16.46 23.54
N ARG A 340 26.35 -17.53 23.09
CA ARG A 340 27.75 -17.77 23.43
C ARG A 340 28.65 -16.91 22.55
N GLN A 341 29.60 -16.19 23.15
CA GLN A 341 30.67 -15.55 22.41
C GLN A 341 31.60 -16.61 21.78
N PRO A 342 31.97 -16.49 20.50
CA PRO A 342 32.96 -17.39 19.89
C PRO A 342 34.31 -17.25 20.62
N ARG A 343 34.96 -18.38 20.94
CA ARG A 343 36.26 -18.39 21.62
C ARG A 343 37.39 -18.03 20.63
N ASP A 344 38.42 -17.34 21.08
CA ASP A 344 39.59 -17.02 20.23
C ASP A 344 40.23 -18.30 19.68
N GLY A 345 40.44 -18.33 18.36
CA GLY A 345 40.95 -19.51 17.63
C GLY A 345 39.91 -20.60 17.31
N GLU A 346 38.69 -20.52 17.84
CA GLU A 346 37.59 -21.44 17.48
C GLU A 346 37.07 -21.07 16.07
N GLN A 347 37.39 -21.88 15.06
CA GLN A 347 36.94 -21.63 13.69
C GLN A 347 35.40 -21.53 13.62
N GLN A 348 34.89 -20.34 13.31
CA GLN A 348 33.46 -20.07 13.09
C GLN A 348 32.91 -20.89 11.91
N ARG A 349 32.51 -22.14 12.19
CA ARG A 349 31.74 -23.01 11.28
C ARG A 349 30.38 -22.41 10.90
N GLN A 350 29.90 -21.43 11.65
CA GLN A 350 28.69 -20.67 11.40
C GLN A 350 29.07 -19.18 11.33
N LYS A 351 28.62 -18.48 10.29
CA LYS A 351 28.91 -17.05 10.06
C LYS A 351 28.32 -16.11 11.13
N PHE A 352 27.38 -16.61 11.93
CA PHE A 352 26.59 -15.89 12.91
C PHE A 352 26.64 -16.64 14.24
N ASN A 353 26.54 -15.91 15.35
CA ASN A 353 26.54 -16.52 16.68
C ASN A 353 25.20 -17.26 16.92
N PRO A 354 25.20 -18.48 17.48
CA PRO A 354 23.98 -19.21 17.76
C PRO A 354 23.30 -18.73 19.06
N LEU A 355 21.97 -18.68 19.05
CA LEU A 355 21.17 -18.54 20.27
C LEU A 355 21.28 -19.83 21.10
N VAL A 356 21.63 -19.68 22.38
CA VAL A 356 21.84 -20.81 23.30
C VAL A 356 20.60 -21.06 24.15
N ARG A 357 19.99 -20.00 24.68
CA ARG A 357 18.78 -20.04 25.50
C ARG A 357 17.87 -18.86 25.16
N VAL A 358 16.56 -19.10 25.17
CA VAL A 358 15.52 -18.07 25.12
C VAL A 358 15.15 -17.74 26.56
N ASP A 359 15.14 -16.45 26.90
CA ASP A 359 14.80 -15.95 28.24
C ASP A 359 13.37 -15.42 28.28
N SER A 360 12.92 -14.66 27.27
CA SER A 360 11.50 -14.28 27.14
C SER A 360 11.06 -14.15 25.67
N ILE A 361 9.75 -14.28 25.45
CA ILE A 361 9.09 -14.20 24.15
C ILE A 361 7.96 -13.17 24.23
N ASN A 362 8.11 -12.07 23.51
CA ASN A 362 7.22 -10.90 23.52
C ASN A 362 7.01 -10.28 24.92
N GLY A 363 7.93 -10.51 25.87
CA GLY A 363 7.80 -10.10 27.27
C GLY A 363 7.15 -11.13 28.19
N LEU A 364 6.68 -12.26 27.66
CA LEU A 364 6.15 -13.39 28.43
C LEU A 364 7.21 -14.49 28.64
N GLU A 365 7.02 -15.29 29.67
CA GLU A 365 7.83 -16.49 29.93
C GLU A 365 7.67 -17.53 28.80
N PRO A 366 8.71 -18.30 28.43
CA PRO A 366 8.68 -19.14 27.24
C PRO A 366 7.65 -20.28 27.25
N ASP A 367 7.13 -20.67 28.41
CA ASP A 367 6.05 -21.67 28.53
C ASP A 367 4.63 -21.06 28.51
N GLU A 368 4.49 -19.77 28.85
CA GLU A 368 3.22 -19.04 28.70
C GLU A 368 3.01 -18.61 27.25
N ALA A 369 4.09 -18.15 26.59
CA ALA A 369 4.07 -17.76 25.18
C ALA A 369 3.69 -18.91 24.21
N LYS A 370 3.72 -20.17 24.65
CA LYS A 370 3.22 -21.34 23.91
C LYS A 370 1.69 -21.45 23.90
N ARG A 371 1.01 -20.84 24.89
CA ARG A 371 -0.45 -20.95 25.09
C ARG A 371 -1.24 -19.87 24.34
N ARG A 372 -0.59 -18.78 23.93
CA ARG A 372 -1.22 -17.65 23.21
C ARG A 372 -1.82 -18.12 21.86
N PRO A 373 -2.95 -17.55 21.43
CA PRO A 373 -3.64 -17.98 20.21
C PRO A 373 -2.83 -17.74 18.93
N ASP A 374 -3.38 -18.27 17.84
CA ASP A 374 -2.91 -18.03 16.48
C ASP A 374 -3.82 -16.99 15.81
N PHE A 375 -3.25 -15.89 15.33
CA PHE A 375 -3.94 -14.79 14.65
C PHE A 375 -4.86 -15.26 13.50
N THR A 376 -4.51 -16.38 12.85
CA THR A 376 -5.32 -16.95 11.76
C THR A 376 -6.58 -17.68 12.22
N LYS A 377 -6.68 -18.02 13.50
CA LYS A 377 -7.81 -18.75 14.13
C LYS A 377 -8.75 -17.84 14.93
N LEU A 378 -8.35 -16.60 15.18
CA LEU A 378 -9.13 -15.61 15.94
C LEU A 378 -10.30 -15.06 15.11
N THR A 379 -11.49 -14.93 15.72
CA THR A 379 -12.71 -14.44 15.04
C THR A 379 -12.55 -13.00 14.59
N PRO A 380 -12.63 -12.68 13.29
CA PRO A 380 -12.58 -11.31 12.80
C PRO A 380 -13.95 -10.62 12.97
N LEU A 381 -13.96 -9.47 13.63
CA LEU A 381 -15.14 -8.62 13.78
C LEU A 381 -15.02 -7.33 12.93
N TYR A 382 -16.15 -6.62 12.80
CA TYR A 382 -16.11 -5.21 12.41
C TYR A 382 -15.57 -4.37 13.59
N PRO A 383 -14.87 -3.25 13.31
CA PRO A 383 -14.55 -2.25 14.33
C PRO A 383 -15.81 -1.72 15.02
N ASN A 384 -15.76 -1.66 16.35
CA ASN A 384 -16.86 -1.23 17.23
C ASN A 384 -16.39 -0.25 18.32
N GLU A 385 -15.08 -0.11 18.54
CA GLU A 385 -14.48 0.93 19.37
C GLU A 385 -13.80 1.96 18.47
N ARG A 386 -14.07 3.26 18.69
CA ARG A 386 -13.62 4.36 17.83
C ARG A 386 -12.26 4.91 18.26
N LEU A 387 -11.32 4.95 17.32
CA LEU A 387 -10.08 5.71 17.43
C LEU A 387 -10.40 7.18 17.11
N ARG A 388 -10.56 8.01 18.15
CA ARG A 388 -10.83 9.45 17.99
C ARG A 388 -9.54 10.17 17.61
N LEU A 389 -9.59 11.01 16.60
CA LEU A 389 -8.44 11.73 16.06
C LEU A 389 -8.47 13.24 16.39
N GLU A 390 -9.64 13.81 16.70
CA GLU A 390 -9.76 15.16 17.26
C GLU A 390 -8.88 15.31 18.51
N THR A 391 -7.99 16.31 18.51
CA THR A 391 -7.07 16.63 19.62
C THR A 391 -7.24 18.10 20.00
N GLU A 392 -6.51 19.00 19.34
CA GLU A 392 -6.62 20.44 19.56
C GLU A 392 -7.60 21.09 18.58
N SER A 393 -8.33 22.12 19.04
CA SER A 393 -9.27 22.90 18.21
C SER A 393 -8.66 23.42 16.91
N HIS A 394 -7.36 23.70 16.91
CA HIS A 394 -6.60 24.22 15.78
C HIS A 394 -6.18 23.15 14.75
N LYS A 395 -6.17 21.85 15.14
CA LYS A 395 -5.81 20.71 14.30
C LYS A 395 -6.97 20.28 13.41
N LEU A 396 -7.31 21.14 12.44
CA LEU A 396 -8.43 20.93 11.52
C LEU A 396 -8.31 19.63 10.70
N THR A 397 -7.09 19.13 10.44
CA THR A 397 -6.86 17.86 9.74
C THR A 397 -7.64 16.72 10.38
N THR A 398 -7.41 16.46 11.66
CA THR A 398 -7.98 15.30 12.34
C THR A 398 -9.45 15.51 12.66
N ARG A 399 -9.84 16.75 12.98
CA ARG A 399 -11.25 17.15 13.13
C ARG A 399 -12.08 16.87 11.87
N VAL A 400 -11.55 17.15 10.67
CA VAL A 400 -12.22 16.82 9.39
C VAL A 400 -12.29 15.30 9.18
N ILE A 401 -11.21 14.56 9.47
CA ILE A 401 -11.21 13.10 9.31
C ILE A 401 -12.26 12.45 10.23
N ASP A 402 -12.35 12.87 11.49
CA ASP A 402 -13.33 12.34 12.46
C ASP A 402 -14.81 12.57 12.09
N LEU A 403 -15.09 13.53 11.18
CA LEU A 403 -16.44 13.85 10.71
C LEU A 403 -16.80 13.20 9.36
N ILE A 404 -15.81 12.89 8.53
CA ILE A 404 -16.02 12.38 7.17
C ILE A 404 -15.65 10.89 7.05
N MET A 405 -14.63 10.44 7.78
CA MET A 405 -14.18 9.04 7.82
C MET A 405 -13.88 8.62 9.27
N PRO A 406 -14.91 8.35 10.10
CA PRO A 406 -14.70 7.82 11.45
C PRO A 406 -13.91 6.52 11.41
N VAL A 407 -12.90 6.37 12.29
CA VAL A 407 -12.02 5.19 12.30
C VAL A 407 -12.22 4.39 13.58
N GLY A 408 -12.23 3.06 13.46
CA GLY A 408 -12.28 2.17 14.61
C GLY A 408 -11.05 1.28 14.77
N LYS A 409 -10.90 0.73 15.97
CA LYS A 409 -9.94 -0.34 16.27
C LYS A 409 -10.21 -1.53 15.37
N GLY A 410 -9.26 -1.83 14.49
CA GLY A 410 -9.35 -2.88 13.47
C GLY A 410 -9.64 -2.42 12.04
N GLN A 411 -9.63 -1.11 11.76
CA GLN A 411 -9.92 -0.58 10.41
C GLN A 411 -8.85 -0.94 9.37
N ARG A 412 -9.27 -1.14 8.11
CA ARG A 412 -8.45 -1.12 6.90
C ARG A 412 -8.71 0.19 6.14
N ALA A 413 -8.02 1.25 6.55
CA ALA A 413 -8.15 2.58 5.98
C ALA A 413 -7.16 2.80 4.81
N LEU A 414 -7.64 3.35 3.71
CA LEU A 414 -6.83 3.75 2.55
C LEU A 414 -6.80 5.27 2.41
N ILE A 415 -5.61 5.87 2.46
CA ILE A 415 -5.42 7.31 2.23
C ILE A 415 -5.01 7.49 0.77
N VAL A 416 -5.99 7.84 -0.06
CA VAL A 416 -5.88 7.88 -1.53
C VAL A 416 -5.39 9.27 -1.94
N SER A 417 -4.09 9.38 -2.23
CA SER A 417 -3.41 10.65 -2.45
C SER A 417 -2.80 10.73 -3.85
N PRO A 418 -3.10 11.77 -4.64
CA PRO A 418 -2.21 12.18 -5.72
C PRO A 418 -0.90 12.77 -5.15
N PRO A 419 0.19 12.83 -5.93
CA PRO A 419 1.44 13.44 -5.50
C PRO A 419 1.25 14.89 -5.02
N LYS A 420 2.00 15.27 -3.97
CA LYS A 420 1.99 16.62 -3.34
C LYS A 420 0.68 17.06 -2.65
N ALA A 421 -0.33 16.20 -2.51
CA ALA A 421 -1.61 16.56 -1.88
C ALA A 421 -1.62 16.62 -0.32
N GLY A 422 -0.47 16.46 0.34
CA GLY A 422 -0.35 16.52 1.80
C GLY A 422 -0.34 15.16 2.53
N LYS A 423 -0.22 14.04 1.80
CA LYS A 423 -0.05 12.65 2.28
C LYS A 423 0.68 12.55 3.63
N THR A 424 1.94 12.98 3.67
CA THR A 424 2.85 12.81 4.81
C THR A 424 2.39 13.59 6.05
N THR A 425 1.90 14.82 5.87
CA THR A 425 1.34 15.64 6.96
C THR A 425 0.08 15.00 7.56
N ILE A 426 -0.78 14.41 6.73
CA ILE A 426 -1.97 13.69 7.21
C ILE A 426 -1.58 12.41 7.99
N MET A 427 -0.58 11.67 7.51
CA MET A 427 -0.03 10.52 8.24
C MET A 427 0.56 10.93 9.61
N GLN A 428 1.27 12.05 9.68
CA GLN A 428 1.83 12.61 10.93
C GLN A 428 0.75 13.13 11.89
N ASP A 429 -0.30 13.79 11.38
CA ASP A 429 -1.42 14.25 12.19
C ASP A 429 -2.24 13.07 12.76
N ILE A 430 -2.46 12.00 11.97
CA ILE A 430 -3.09 10.75 12.44
C ILE A 430 -2.21 10.07 13.50
N ALA A 431 -0.91 9.93 13.23
CA ALA A 431 0.04 9.32 14.15
C ALA A 431 0.04 10.00 15.53
N ASN A 432 0.20 11.33 15.54
CA ASN A 432 0.24 12.11 16.78
C ASN A 432 -1.10 12.15 17.51
N ALA A 433 -2.23 12.12 16.78
CA ALA A 433 -3.54 11.99 17.41
C ALA A 433 -3.69 10.64 18.14
N ILE A 434 -3.29 9.54 17.51
CA ILE A 434 -3.33 8.21 18.13
C ILE A 434 -2.40 8.14 19.35
N SER A 435 -1.15 8.61 19.25
CA SER A 435 -0.22 8.70 20.39
C SER A 435 -0.69 9.62 21.53
N THR A 436 -1.72 10.45 21.32
CA THR A 436 -2.27 11.38 22.33
C THR A 436 -3.58 10.87 22.93
N ASN A 437 -4.49 10.37 22.09
CA ASN A 437 -5.85 9.97 22.47
C ASN A 437 -5.95 8.48 22.83
N ASN A 438 -5.11 7.64 22.24
CA ASN A 438 -5.08 6.19 22.42
C ASN A 438 -3.64 5.70 22.72
N PRO A 439 -3.02 6.13 23.84
CA PRO A 439 -1.66 5.74 24.20
C PRO A 439 -1.51 4.25 24.55
N GLU A 440 -2.60 3.49 24.66
CA GLU A 440 -2.61 2.03 24.77
C GLU A 440 -2.34 1.31 23.44
N CYS A 441 -2.52 1.98 22.30
CA CYS A 441 -2.26 1.42 20.98
C CYS A 441 -0.75 1.39 20.66
N HIS A 442 -0.21 0.22 20.32
CA HIS A 442 1.17 0.11 19.83
C HIS A 442 1.25 0.66 18.40
N LEU A 443 1.77 1.89 18.26
CA LEU A 443 1.89 2.59 16.98
C LEU A 443 3.17 2.17 16.25
N MET A 444 3.02 1.57 15.07
CA MET A 444 4.09 1.20 14.15
C MET A 444 3.97 2.03 12.88
N VAL A 445 5.07 2.58 12.36
CA VAL A 445 5.11 3.30 11.07
C VAL A 445 6.04 2.57 10.13
N VAL A 446 5.53 2.08 9.00
CA VAL A 446 6.27 1.25 8.04
C VAL A 446 6.45 2.05 6.74
N LEU A 447 7.68 2.48 6.48
CA LEU A 447 8.05 3.32 5.35
C LEU A 447 8.80 2.48 4.31
N VAL A 448 8.32 2.45 3.07
CA VAL A 448 8.79 1.53 2.02
C VAL A 448 9.05 2.28 0.72
N ASP A 449 10.28 2.19 0.19
CA ASP A 449 10.73 2.87 -1.03
C ASP A 449 10.55 4.41 -0.95
N GLU A 450 10.58 4.94 0.28
CA GLU A 450 10.43 6.37 0.55
C GLU A 450 11.77 7.02 0.90
N ARG A 451 11.81 8.35 0.97
CA ARG A 451 13.05 9.11 1.00
C ARG A 451 13.71 9.18 2.39
N PRO A 452 15.06 9.17 2.49
CA PRO A 452 15.75 9.32 3.78
C PRO A 452 15.36 10.58 4.55
N GLU A 453 15.08 11.71 3.87
CA GLU A 453 14.59 12.92 4.52
C GLU A 453 13.18 12.77 5.12
N GLU A 454 12.26 12.08 4.43
CA GLU A 454 10.89 11.81 4.90
C GLU A 454 10.89 10.77 6.04
N VAL A 455 11.78 9.77 5.99
CA VAL A 455 12.04 8.82 7.09
C VAL A 455 12.55 9.55 8.33
N THR A 456 13.52 10.46 8.17
CA THR A 456 14.10 11.22 9.28
C THR A 456 13.09 12.17 9.92
N ASP A 457 12.23 12.79 9.11
CA ASP A 457 11.14 13.66 9.59
C ASP A 457 10.09 12.86 10.38
N MET A 458 9.68 11.70 9.87
CA MET A 458 8.76 10.79 10.56
C MET A 458 9.33 10.29 11.90
N GLN A 459 10.62 9.90 11.94
CA GLN A 459 11.32 9.46 13.16
C GLN A 459 11.41 10.53 14.25
N ARG A 460 11.37 11.83 13.88
CA ARG A 460 11.42 12.95 14.83
C ARG A 460 10.03 13.44 15.22
N SER A 461 9.04 13.27 14.34
CA SER A 461 7.70 13.83 14.47
C SER A 461 6.66 12.86 15.02
N VAL A 462 6.95 11.56 15.17
CA VAL A 462 6.00 10.55 15.65
C VAL A 462 6.53 9.77 16.86
N LYS A 463 5.70 9.65 17.89
CA LYS A 463 5.94 8.80 19.07
C LYS A 463 5.46 7.36 18.79
N GLY A 464 6.28 6.58 18.09
CA GLY A 464 5.99 5.19 17.74
C GLY A 464 7.20 4.45 17.19
N GLU A 465 7.01 3.17 16.86
CA GLU A 465 8.04 2.30 16.27
C GLU A 465 8.17 2.59 14.77
N VAL A 466 9.14 3.42 14.37
CA VAL A 466 9.35 3.79 12.97
C VAL A 466 10.33 2.85 12.28
N ILE A 467 9.82 2.11 11.31
CA ILE A 467 10.47 1.03 10.57
C ILE A 467 10.59 1.47 9.10
N ALA A 468 11.79 1.46 8.53
CA ALA A 468 12.02 2.03 7.20
C ALA A 468 12.91 1.16 6.30
N SER A 469 12.57 1.12 5.01
CA SER A 469 13.40 0.63 3.92
C SER A 469 13.39 1.68 2.81
N THR A 470 14.44 2.51 2.76
CA THR A 470 14.60 3.65 1.85
C THR A 470 14.82 3.24 0.39
N PHE A 471 14.49 4.12 -0.56
CA PHE A 471 14.51 3.83 -2.02
C PHE A 471 15.87 3.40 -2.60
N ASP A 472 16.97 3.57 -1.87
CA ASP A 472 18.31 3.13 -2.26
C ASP A 472 18.54 1.62 -2.08
N ARG A 473 17.61 0.92 -1.43
CA ARG A 473 17.65 -0.51 -1.16
C ARG A 473 17.00 -1.35 -2.27
N PRO A 474 17.38 -2.63 -2.44
CA PRO A 474 16.73 -3.50 -3.42
C PRO A 474 15.27 -3.82 -3.04
N PRO A 475 14.38 -4.12 -4.01
CA PRO A 475 12.99 -4.47 -3.75
C PRO A 475 12.77 -5.63 -2.77
N SER A 476 13.74 -6.54 -2.63
CA SER A 476 13.73 -7.61 -1.63
C SER A 476 13.75 -7.11 -0.19
N ASP A 477 14.52 -6.04 0.10
CA ASP A 477 14.59 -5.43 1.43
C ASP A 477 13.22 -4.82 1.81
N HIS A 478 12.56 -4.18 0.83
CA HIS A 478 11.23 -3.60 0.99
C HIS A 478 10.19 -4.66 1.36
N THR A 479 10.17 -5.79 0.63
CA THR A 479 9.24 -6.89 0.92
C THR A 479 9.53 -7.55 2.27
N SER A 480 10.81 -7.83 2.57
CA SER A 480 11.20 -8.47 3.84
C SER A 480 10.85 -7.62 5.07
N VAL A 481 11.08 -6.31 5.01
CA VAL A 481 10.71 -5.38 6.10
C VAL A 481 9.19 -5.36 6.31
N ALA A 482 8.40 -5.25 5.23
CA ALA A 482 6.96 -5.23 5.33
C ALA A 482 6.40 -6.55 5.90
N GLU A 483 6.92 -7.71 5.47
CA GLU A 483 6.51 -9.01 6.01
C GLU A 483 6.83 -9.17 7.49
N LEU A 484 8.06 -8.83 7.91
CA LEU A 484 8.44 -8.95 9.32
C LEU A 484 7.69 -7.96 10.21
N SER A 485 7.39 -6.75 9.70
CA SER A 485 6.55 -5.75 10.38
C SER A 485 5.12 -6.24 10.60
N ILE A 486 4.48 -6.82 9.58
CA ILE A 486 3.09 -7.29 9.71
C ILE A 486 2.97 -8.59 10.50
N GLU A 487 3.99 -9.45 10.49
CA GLU A 487 4.04 -10.58 11.43
C GLU A 487 4.26 -10.10 12.87
N ARG A 488 5.16 -9.12 13.12
CA ARG A 488 5.34 -8.50 14.45
C ARG A 488 4.02 -7.95 15.00
N ALA A 489 3.28 -7.20 14.20
CA ALA A 489 1.97 -6.67 14.56
C ALA A 489 0.99 -7.79 14.96
N LYS A 490 0.96 -8.92 14.23
CA LYS A 490 0.12 -10.08 14.60
C LYS A 490 0.54 -10.72 15.92
N ARG A 491 1.84 -10.83 16.21
CA ARG A 491 2.33 -11.41 17.48
C ARG A 491 1.92 -10.57 18.68
N LEU A 492 1.88 -9.24 18.55
CA LEU A 492 1.36 -8.31 19.56
C LEU A 492 -0.16 -8.48 19.77
N VAL A 493 -0.92 -8.53 18.68
CA VAL A 493 -2.39 -8.71 18.73
C VAL A 493 -2.80 -10.06 19.32
N GLU A 494 -2.02 -11.12 19.10
CA GLU A 494 -2.17 -12.44 19.75
C GLU A 494 -2.00 -12.40 21.29
N MET A 495 -1.53 -11.29 21.86
CA MET A 495 -1.44 -11.08 23.31
C MET A 495 -2.50 -10.11 23.85
N GLY A 496 -3.43 -9.64 23.00
CA GLY A 496 -4.49 -8.70 23.38
C GLY A 496 -4.19 -7.22 23.15
N HIS A 497 -3.04 -6.86 22.58
CA HIS A 497 -2.72 -5.46 22.29
C HIS A 497 -3.46 -4.93 21.06
N ASP A 498 -3.94 -3.69 21.14
CA ASP A 498 -4.29 -2.90 19.98
C ASP A 498 -3.01 -2.42 19.26
N VAL A 499 -2.95 -2.64 17.95
CA VAL A 499 -1.80 -2.26 17.12
C VAL A 499 -2.30 -1.41 15.95
N VAL A 500 -1.65 -0.26 15.74
CA VAL A 500 -1.90 0.60 14.57
C VAL A 500 -0.65 0.61 13.69
N VAL A 501 -0.79 0.15 12.46
CA VAL A 501 0.27 0.20 11.45
C VAL A 501 -0.03 1.32 10.43
N LEU A 502 0.87 2.29 10.33
CA LEU A 502 0.84 3.35 9.33
C LEU A 502 1.80 2.98 8.19
N LEU A 503 1.28 2.44 7.08
CA LEU A 503 2.07 2.04 5.92
C LEU A 503 2.15 3.18 4.88
N ASP A 504 3.37 3.58 4.52
CA ASP A 504 3.63 4.52 3.43
C ASP A 504 4.63 3.90 2.42
N SER A 505 4.20 3.34 1.28
CA SER A 505 2.83 3.23 0.75
C SER A 505 2.51 1.81 0.26
N ILE A 506 1.21 1.45 0.23
CA ILE A 506 0.79 0.15 -0.34
C ILE A 506 1.09 0.08 -1.84
N THR A 507 1.09 1.23 -2.54
CA THR A 507 1.42 1.30 -3.97
C THR A 507 2.91 1.00 -4.21
N ARG A 508 3.81 1.62 -3.44
CA ARG A 508 5.25 1.32 -3.48
C ARG A 508 5.53 -0.14 -3.09
N LEU A 509 4.88 -0.65 -2.05
CA LEU A 509 4.99 -2.06 -1.66
C LEU A 509 4.51 -3.01 -2.78
N GLY A 510 3.41 -2.71 -3.45
CA GLY A 510 2.92 -3.46 -4.61
C GLY A 510 3.93 -3.47 -5.78
N ARG A 511 4.58 -2.34 -6.05
CA ARG A 511 5.70 -2.27 -7.02
C ARG A 511 6.89 -3.11 -6.58
N ALA A 512 7.27 -3.09 -5.30
CA ALA A 512 8.38 -3.89 -4.77
C ALA A 512 8.15 -5.40 -4.95
N TYR A 513 6.97 -5.92 -4.60
CA TYR A 513 6.62 -7.32 -4.87
C TYR A 513 6.61 -7.65 -6.36
N ASN A 514 6.17 -6.73 -7.23
CA ASN A 514 6.19 -6.94 -8.69
C ASN A 514 7.60 -6.99 -9.28
N LEU A 515 8.60 -6.42 -8.60
CA LEU A 515 10.01 -6.45 -9.01
C LEU A 515 10.79 -7.60 -8.34
N ALA A 516 10.36 -8.05 -7.15
CA ALA A 516 11.01 -9.13 -6.40
C ALA A 516 10.45 -10.54 -6.71
N ALA A 517 9.20 -10.65 -7.15
CA ALA A 517 8.57 -11.94 -7.44
C ALA A 517 9.07 -12.57 -8.75
N PRO A 518 9.27 -13.90 -8.81
CA PRO A 518 9.46 -14.62 -10.07
C PRO A 518 8.25 -14.43 -10.99
N ALA A 519 8.48 -14.15 -12.27
CA ALA A 519 7.41 -13.91 -13.24
C ALA A 519 6.49 -15.15 -13.41
N SER A 520 5.18 -14.96 -13.21
CA SER A 520 4.18 -16.04 -13.29
C SER A 520 3.77 -16.41 -14.72
N GLY A 521 4.28 -15.68 -15.72
CA GLY A 521 3.84 -15.74 -17.12
C GLY A 521 2.47 -15.12 -17.38
N ARG A 522 1.76 -14.61 -16.35
CA ARG A 522 0.43 -13.98 -16.47
C ARG A 522 0.49 -12.55 -15.97
N ILE A 523 0.68 -11.64 -16.92
CA ILE A 523 0.78 -10.19 -16.70
C ILE A 523 -0.58 -9.55 -16.98
N LEU A 524 -1.07 -8.77 -16.02
CA LEU A 524 -2.28 -7.96 -16.09
C LEU A 524 -2.01 -6.65 -16.87
N SER A 525 -3.09 -5.94 -17.21
CA SER A 525 -3.02 -4.55 -17.69
C SER A 525 -2.10 -3.70 -16.79
N GLY A 526 -1.32 -2.80 -17.40
CA GLY A 526 -0.37 -1.96 -16.66
C GLY A 526 0.95 -2.64 -16.26
N GLY A 527 1.20 -3.89 -16.67
CA GLY A 527 2.49 -4.57 -16.44
C GLY A 527 2.64 -5.22 -15.06
N VAL A 528 1.52 -5.42 -14.35
CA VAL A 528 1.49 -6.05 -13.03
C VAL A 528 1.39 -7.57 -13.18
N ASP A 529 2.24 -8.34 -12.51
CA ASP A 529 2.11 -9.81 -12.46
C ASP A 529 0.89 -10.21 -11.60
N SER A 530 0.09 -11.15 -12.10
CA SER A 530 -1.14 -11.63 -11.44
C SER A 530 -0.94 -12.19 -10.03
N THR A 531 0.28 -12.62 -9.67
CA THR A 531 0.63 -13.15 -8.34
C THR A 531 1.23 -12.10 -7.41
N ALA A 532 1.86 -11.04 -7.95
CA ALA A 532 2.58 -10.03 -7.17
C ALA A 532 1.68 -9.22 -6.21
N LEU A 533 0.39 -9.07 -6.51
CA LEU A 533 -0.56 -8.37 -5.64
C LEU A 533 -1.07 -9.21 -4.46
N TYR A 534 -0.82 -10.53 -4.44
CA TYR A 534 -1.36 -11.40 -3.39
C TYR A 534 -0.75 -11.13 -1.99
N PRO A 535 0.58 -10.98 -1.80
CA PRO A 535 1.12 -10.65 -0.49
C PRO A 535 0.71 -9.25 0.02
N PRO A 536 0.72 -8.16 -0.77
CA PRO A 536 0.14 -6.87 -0.36
C PRO A 536 -1.34 -6.93 0.03
N LYS A 537 -2.18 -7.69 -0.71
CA LYS A 537 -3.58 -7.93 -0.32
C LYS A 537 -3.69 -8.64 1.02
N ARG A 538 -2.78 -9.59 1.33
CA ARG A 538 -2.70 -10.25 2.64
C ARG A 538 -2.15 -9.35 3.75
N PHE A 539 -1.29 -8.38 3.43
CA PHE A 539 -0.84 -7.35 4.37
C PHE A 539 -2.04 -6.49 4.78
N LEU A 540 -2.72 -5.85 3.82
CA LEU A 540 -3.87 -4.98 4.11
C LEU A 540 -5.04 -5.76 4.72
N GLY A 541 -5.32 -6.97 4.21
CA GLY A 541 -6.30 -7.91 4.74
C GLY A 541 -5.94 -8.55 6.09
N ALA A 542 -4.77 -8.26 6.66
CA ALA A 542 -4.48 -8.63 8.04
C ALA A 542 -5.34 -7.80 9.00
N ALA A 543 -5.52 -6.49 8.75
CA ALA A 543 -6.24 -5.61 9.67
C ALA A 543 -7.72 -6.02 9.85
N ARG A 544 -8.10 -6.10 11.13
CA ARG A 544 -9.37 -6.64 11.65
C ARG A 544 -9.52 -6.24 13.11
N ASN A 545 -10.76 -6.12 13.58
CA ASN A 545 -11.07 -6.21 14.99
C ASN A 545 -11.13 -7.70 15.38
N ILE A 546 -10.93 -8.05 16.66
CA ILE A 546 -10.92 -9.45 17.11
C ILE A 546 -11.80 -9.65 18.33
N GLU A 547 -12.62 -10.71 18.29
CA GLU A 547 -13.39 -11.17 19.43
C GLU A 547 -12.47 -11.73 20.53
N ASN A 548 -12.57 -11.17 21.75
CA ASN A 548 -11.75 -11.54 22.91
C ASN A 548 -10.22 -11.43 22.69
N GLY A 549 -9.79 -10.47 21.85
CA GLY A 549 -8.38 -10.14 21.61
C GLY A 549 -8.19 -8.64 21.38
N GLY A 550 -6.99 -8.24 20.96
CA GLY A 550 -6.72 -6.86 20.53
C GLY A 550 -7.03 -6.65 19.05
N SER A 551 -7.03 -5.39 18.58
CA SER A 551 -7.27 -5.08 17.18
C SER A 551 -5.98 -4.88 16.36
N LEU A 552 -6.04 -5.20 15.06
CA LEU A 552 -5.03 -4.77 14.09
C LEU A 552 -5.63 -3.71 13.17
N THR A 553 -5.22 -2.46 13.34
CA THR A 553 -5.60 -1.33 12.48
C THR A 553 -4.49 -1.07 11.47
N ILE A 554 -4.84 -0.89 10.19
CA ILE A 554 -3.90 -0.45 9.14
C ILE A 554 -4.46 0.81 8.48
N PHE A 555 -3.69 1.89 8.52
CA PHE A 555 -3.80 2.97 7.56
C PHE A 555 -2.72 2.76 6.51
N ALA A 556 -3.08 2.71 5.24
CA ALA A 556 -2.11 2.63 4.15
C ALA A 556 -2.34 3.73 3.13
N THR A 557 -1.28 4.45 2.76
CA THR A 557 -1.36 5.43 1.67
C THR A 557 -1.38 4.70 0.33
N ALA A 558 -2.19 5.19 -0.61
CA ALA A 558 -2.28 4.69 -1.98
C ALA A 558 -2.10 5.86 -2.96
N MET A 559 -1.14 5.74 -3.88
CA MET A 559 -0.86 6.77 -4.87
C MET A 559 -1.78 6.66 -6.07
N VAL A 560 -2.39 7.78 -6.47
CA VAL A 560 -3.25 7.91 -7.67
C VAL A 560 -2.80 9.09 -8.53
N GLU A 561 -3.35 9.24 -9.74
CA GLU A 561 -2.98 10.28 -10.73
C GLU A 561 -1.48 10.38 -11.07
N THR A 562 -0.68 9.34 -10.81
CA THR A 562 0.78 9.32 -11.06
C THR A 562 1.14 9.32 -12.56
N GLY A 563 0.17 9.10 -13.44
CA GLY A 563 0.38 8.82 -14.86
C GLY A 563 0.77 7.37 -15.17
N SER A 564 1.00 6.52 -14.16
CA SER A 564 1.34 5.11 -14.36
C SER A 564 0.09 4.23 -14.33
N THR A 565 -0.19 3.53 -15.42
CA THR A 565 -1.27 2.52 -15.49
C THR A 565 -1.09 1.39 -14.48
N MET A 566 0.16 1.11 -14.09
CA MET A 566 0.51 0.18 -13.02
C MET A 566 -0.10 0.61 -11.67
N ASP A 567 0.02 1.88 -11.29
CA ASP A 567 -0.51 2.39 -10.01
C ASP A 567 -2.03 2.36 -9.99
N THR A 568 -2.69 2.67 -11.12
CA THR A 568 -4.15 2.57 -11.24
C THR A 568 -4.65 1.16 -10.99
N VAL A 569 -4.00 0.15 -11.58
CA VAL A 569 -4.39 -1.27 -11.39
C VAL A 569 -4.09 -1.73 -9.95
N ILE A 570 -2.95 -1.32 -9.39
CA ILE A 570 -2.61 -1.56 -7.98
C ILE A 570 -3.66 -0.94 -7.04
N PHE A 571 -4.12 0.28 -7.32
CA PHE A 571 -5.11 0.99 -6.50
C PHE A 571 -6.48 0.29 -6.51
N GLU A 572 -7.06 0.02 -7.69
CA GLU A 572 -8.39 -0.62 -7.78
C GLU A 572 -8.43 -1.98 -7.08
N GLU A 573 -7.34 -2.75 -7.19
CA GLU A 573 -7.18 -4.06 -6.54
C GLU A 573 -7.09 -3.99 -5.00
N PHE A 574 -6.68 -2.84 -4.43
CA PHE A 574 -6.73 -2.60 -2.97
C PHE A 574 -8.00 -1.89 -2.52
N LYS A 575 -8.64 -1.05 -3.34
CA LYS A 575 -9.92 -0.38 -3.07
C LYS A 575 -11.03 -1.36 -2.67
N GLY A 576 -11.04 -2.56 -3.27
CA GLY A 576 -11.93 -3.65 -2.88
C GLY A 576 -11.64 -4.29 -1.51
N THR A 577 -10.42 -4.13 -0.98
CA THR A 577 -9.93 -4.76 0.28
C THR A 577 -10.12 -3.84 1.51
N GLY A 578 -10.02 -2.52 1.32
CA GLY A 578 -10.26 -1.53 2.36
C GLY A 578 -11.72 -1.45 2.83
N ASN A 579 -11.94 -0.95 4.05
CA ASN A 579 -13.27 -0.61 4.57
C ASN A 579 -13.41 0.85 5.04
N ALA A 580 -12.36 1.66 4.93
CA ALA A 580 -12.45 3.13 4.94
C ALA A 580 -11.55 3.73 3.85
N GLU A 581 -11.97 4.86 3.29
CA GLU A 581 -11.26 5.58 2.23
C GLU A 581 -11.23 7.08 2.55
N LEU A 582 -10.04 7.68 2.59
CA LEU A 582 -9.83 9.13 2.69
C LEU A 582 -9.16 9.59 1.39
N LYS A 583 -9.92 10.20 0.48
CA LYS A 583 -9.38 10.71 -0.77
C LYS A 583 -8.90 12.15 -0.60
N LEU A 584 -7.72 12.46 -1.13
CA LEU A 584 -7.21 13.81 -1.27
C LEU A 584 -7.35 14.29 -2.71
N ASP A 585 -7.69 15.56 -2.94
CA ASP A 585 -7.81 16.14 -4.28
C ASP A 585 -6.68 17.14 -4.56
N ARG A 586 -6.08 16.99 -5.74
CA ARG A 586 -4.95 17.78 -6.18
C ARG A 586 -5.31 19.25 -6.42
N LYS A 587 -6.52 19.57 -6.89
CA LYS A 587 -6.96 20.95 -7.16
C LYS A 587 -7.21 21.71 -5.85
N ILE A 588 -7.68 21.02 -4.81
CA ILE A 588 -7.81 21.56 -3.44
C ILE A 588 -6.42 21.92 -2.89
N ALA A 589 -5.44 21.01 -3.04
CA ALA A 589 -4.05 21.25 -2.64
C ALA A 589 -3.35 22.35 -3.47
N GLU A 590 -3.58 22.41 -4.79
CA GLU A 590 -3.07 23.46 -5.69
C GLU A 590 -3.61 24.85 -5.30
N ARG A 591 -4.86 24.94 -4.80
CA ARG A 591 -5.44 26.15 -4.18
C ARG A 591 -4.89 26.47 -2.78
N ARG A 592 -3.97 25.66 -2.24
CA ARG A 592 -3.42 25.74 -0.87
C ARG A 592 -4.45 25.59 0.25
N VAL A 593 -5.57 24.92 -0.01
CA VAL A 593 -6.56 24.57 1.02
C VAL A 593 -6.15 23.27 1.68
N PHE A 594 -5.95 23.29 3.00
CA PHE A 594 -5.55 22.12 3.80
C PHE A 594 -6.46 21.97 5.04
N PRO A 595 -6.87 20.74 5.41
CA PRO A 595 -6.59 19.46 4.75
C PRO A 595 -7.23 19.34 3.36
N ALA A 596 -6.50 18.78 2.39
CA ALA A 596 -6.92 18.74 0.98
C ALA A 596 -7.88 17.57 0.66
N VAL A 597 -8.84 17.31 1.56
CA VAL A 597 -9.73 16.14 1.52
C VAL A 597 -10.87 16.38 0.53
N ASP A 598 -11.08 15.42 -0.37
CA ASP A 598 -12.29 15.31 -1.19
C ASP A 598 -13.37 14.63 -0.34
N VAL A 599 -14.32 15.44 0.14
CA VAL A 599 -15.34 14.97 1.10
C VAL A 599 -16.24 13.88 0.49
N ASN A 600 -16.67 14.07 -0.75
CA ASN A 600 -17.76 13.30 -1.36
C ASN A 600 -17.44 11.79 -1.62
N PRO A 601 -16.22 11.38 -2.02
CA PRO A 601 -15.85 9.97 -2.12
C PRO A 601 -15.15 9.42 -0.88
N SER A 602 -14.94 10.22 0.17
CA SER A 602 -14.34 9.76 1.43
C SER A 602 -15.41 9.19 2.37
N GLY A 603 -15.07 8.17 3.15
CA GLY A 603 -16.02 7.57 4.10
C GLY A 603 -15.59 6.23 4.68
N THR A 604 -16.33 5.78 5.70
CA THR A 604 -16.15 4.49 6.38
C THR A 604 -17.34 3.58 6.12
N ARG A 605 -17.10 2.29 5.82
CA ARG A 605 -18.16 1.28 5.77
C ARG A 605 -18.51 0.82 7.19
N LYS A 606 -19.80 0.84 7.51
CA LYS A 606 -20.36 0.56 8.84
C LYS A 606 -19.94 1.55 9.93
N ASP A 607 -19.98 2.85 9.61
CA ASP A 607 -19.77 3.92 10.59
C ASP A 607 -20.88 3.98 11.65
N GLU A 608 -22.05 3.37 11.41
CA GLU A 608 -23.09 3.16 12.44
C GLU A 608 -22.65 2.29 13.63
N LEU A 609 -21.51 1.59 13.53
CA LEU A 609 -20.90 0.83 14.62
C LEU A 609 -19.88 1.65 15.44
N LEU A 610 -19.54 2.87 15.01
CA LEU A 610 -18.51 3.73 15.61
C LEU A 610 -19.05 5.06 16.15
N LEU A 611 -20.27 5.45 15.75
CA LEU A 611 -20.96 6.67 16.15
C LEU A 611 -22.14 6.34 17.09
N SER A 612 -22.50 7.27 17.97
CA SER A 612 -23.78 7.14 18.69
C SER A 612 -24.96 7.37 17.74
N PRO A 613 -26.19 6.89 18.04
CA PRO A 613 -27.35 7.11 17.16
C PRO A 613 -27.63 8.59 16.86
N ASP A 614 -27.46 9.46 17.87
CA ASP A 614 -27.64 10.91 17.71
C ASP A 614 -26.51 11.54 16.87
N GLU A 615 -25.26 11.13 17.10
CA GLU A 615 -24.10 11.57 16.32
C GLU A 615 -24.23 11.16 14.84
N LEU A 616 -24.62 9.90 14.60
CA LEU A 616 -24.89 9.36 13.27
C LEU A 616 -26.00 10.14 12.56
N ALA A 617 -27.10 10.45 13.25
CA ALA A 617 -28.22 11.20 12.67
C ALA A 617 -27.80 12.62 12.22
N VAL A 618 -26.91 13.29 12.96
CA VAL A 618 -26.37 14.60 12.57
C VAL A 618 -25.30 14.48 11.49
N THR A 619 -24.39 13.51 11.57
CA THR A 619 -23.34 13.27 10.57
C THR A 619 -23.92 12.88 9.21
N VAL A 620 -25.01 12.10 9.17
CA VAL A 620 -25.75 11.81 7.94
C VAL A 620 -26.44 13.06 7.37
N LYS A 621 -26.97 13.96 8.21
CA LYS A 621 -27.48 15.28 7.73
C LYS A 621 -26.36 16.14 7.15
N LEU A 622 -25.21 16.23 7.85
CA LEU A 622 -24.02 16.96 7.40
C LEU A 622 -23.50 16.43 6.06
N SER A 623 -23.34 15.11 5.93
CA SER A 623 -22.92 14.42 4.71
C SER A 623 -23.82 14.79 3.52
N ARG A 624 -25.15 14.78 3.68
CA ARG A 624 -26.09 15.18 2.62
C ARG A 624 -25.91 16.63 2.17
N VAL A 625 -25.66 17.56 3.10
CA VAL A 625 -25.41 18.98 2.78
C VAL A 625 -24.09 19.15 2.03
N LEU A 626 -23.03 18.44 2.43
CA LEU A 626 -21.74 18.51 1.75
C LEU A 626 -21.78 17.84 0.35
N HIS A 627 -22.51 16.74 0.20
CA HIS A 627 -22.77 16.08 -1.09
C HIS A 627 -23.59 16.92 -2.09
N ALA A 628 -24.31 17.94 -1.63
CA ALA A 628 -25.02 18.87 -2.51
C ALA A 628 -24.10 19.95 -3.12
N LEU A 629 -22.83 19.98 -2.73
CA LEU A 629 -21.83 20.97 -3.14
C LEU A 629 -20.70 20.31 -3.95
N ASP A 630 -20.05 21.10 -4.81
CA ASP A 630 -18.78 20.70 -5.41
C ASP A 630 -17.73 20.46 -4.32
N SER A 631 -16.86 19.44 -4.47
CA SER A 631 -15.90 19.04 -3.43
C SER A 631 -15.04 20.18 -2.87
N GLN A 632 -14.72 21.19 -3.69
CA GLN A 632 -13.99 22.38 -3.25
C GLN A 632 -14.84 23.28 -2.34
N GLN A 633 -16.11 23.51 -2.69
CA GLN A 633 -17.04 24.29 -1.89
C GLN A 633 -17.38 23.55 -0.58
N ALA A 634 -17.51 22.22 -0.63
CA ALA A 634 -17.76 21.38 0.54
C ALA A 634 -16.64 21.51 1.59
N ILE A 635 -15.36 21.38 1.18
CA ILE A 635 -14.23 21.51 2.11
C ILE A 635 -14.04 22.96 2.60
N ASP A 636 -14.21 23.96 1.72
CA ASP A 636 -14.12 25.39 2.08
C ASP A 636 -15.20 25.74 3.12
N LEU A 637 -16.45 25.28 2.93
CA LEU A 637 -17.55 25.45 3.87
C LEU A 637 -17.27 24.75 5.21
N LEU A 638 -16.87 23.47 5.18
CA LEU A 638 -16.57 22.68 6.38
C LEU A 638 -15.45 23.34 7.21
N ILE A 639 -14.33 23.71 6.58
CA ILE A 639 -13.23 24.42 7.23
C ILE A 639 -13.71 25.77 7.81
N SER A 640 -14.54 26.52 7.08
CA SER A 640 -15.05 27.83 7.56
C SER A 640 -15.94 27.71 8.80
N ARG A 641 -16.66 26.58 8.97
CA ARG A 641 -17.54 26.31 10.12
C ARG A 641 -16.78 25.67 11.28
N LEU A 642 -15.84 24.76 11.03
CA LEU A 642 -14.96 24.20 12.06
C LEU A 642 -14.06 25.27 12.71
N ARG A 643 -13.64 26.30 11.96
CA ARG A 643 -12.91 27.47 12.52
C ARG A 643 -13.74 28.33 13.48
N LYS A 644 -15.07 28.18 13.52
CA LYS A 644 -15.97 28.89 14.45
C LYS A 644 -16.28 28.09 15.72
N THR A 645 -15.72 26.90 15.87
CA THR A 645 -15.99 25.96 16.98
C THR A 645 -14.71 25.36 17.54
N LYS A 646 -14.70 25.06 18.83
CA LYS A 646 -13.56 24.46 19.52
C LYS A 646 -13.51 22.94 19.37
N THR A 647 -14.66 22.27 19.25
CA THR A 647 -14.74 20.81 19.12
C THR A 647 -15.74 20.37 18.05
N ASN A 648 -15.61 19.14 17.59
CA ASN A 648 -16.57 18.52 16.67
C ASN A 648 -17.93 18.31 17.33
N VAL A 649 -17.98 18.06 18.65
CA VAL A 649 -19.23 17.95 19.40
C VAL A 649 -19.99 19.27 19.44
N GLU A 650 -19.29 20.40 19.63
CA GLU A 650 -19.88 21.75 19.52
C GLU A 650 -20.40 22.03 18.11
N PHE A 651 -19.61 21.68 17.08
CA PHE A 651 -20.00 21.82 15.69
C PHE A 651 -21.25 21.01 15.32
N LEU A 652 -21.33 19.73 15.72
CA LEU A 652 -22.50 18.89 15.49
C LEU A 652 -23.74 19.42 16.25
N MET A 653 -23.57 19.97 17.45
CA MET A 653 -24.65 20.68 18.16
C MET A 653 -25.13 21.97 17.48
N GLN A 654 -24.28 22.64 16.70
CA GLN A 654 -24.71 23.77 15.86
C GLN A 654 -25.44 23.28 14.61
N VAL A 655 -24.90 22.27 13.92
CA VAL A 655 -25.52 21.65 12.73
C VAL A 655 -26.90 21.08 13.06
N SER A 656 -27.07 20.39 14.19
CA SER A 656 -28.37 19.82 14.58
C SER A 656 -29.43 20.91 14.80
N LYS A 657 -29.09 22.00 15.48
CA LYS A 657 -29.99 23.15 15.69
C LYS A 657 -30.37 23.83 14.38
N THR A 658 -29.40 24.14 13.52
CA THR A 658 -29.68 24.75 12.20
C THR A 658 -30.51 23.83 11.30
N ALA A 659 -30.32 22.51 11.38
CA ALA A 659 -31.08 21.51 10.63
C ALA A 659 -32.32 20.96 11.37
N LEU A 660 -32.83 21.71 12.37
CA LEU A 660 -34.12 21.49 13.04
C LEU A 660 -35.01 22.74 12.93
N GLY A 661 -34.45 23.95 13.06
CA GLY A 661 -35.16 25.22 12.90
C GLY A 661 -35.56 25.59 11.47
N GLY A 662 -35.99 24.61 10.67
CA GLY A 662 -36.44 24.78 9.29
C GLY A 662 -37.62 23.88 8.92
N GLY A 663 -38.38 23.38 9.91
CA GLY A 663 -39.46 22.41 9.70
C GLY A 663 -40.56 22.41 10.76
N GLU A 664 -40.80 23.54 11.44
CA GLU A 664 -41.92 23.71 12.40
C GLU A 664 -42.91 24.84 12.01
N ASP A 665 -42.71 25.50 10.84
CA ASP A 665 -43.59 26.56 10.30
C ASP A 665 -43.93 26.32 8.80
N ASP A 666 -44.82 25.36 8.50
CA ASP A 666 -45.68 25.32 7.26
C ASP A 666 -46.81 24.26 7.40
#